data_AF-A0A3B9KPZ8-F1
#
_entry.id   AF-A0A3B9KPZ8-F1
#
_cell.length_a   1.000
_cell.length_b   1.000
_cell.length_c   1.000
_cell.angle_alpha   90.00
_cell.angle_beta   90.00
_cell.angle_gamma   90.00
#
_symmetry.space_group_name_H-M   'P 1'
#
loop_
_entity.id
_entity.type
_entity.pdbx_description
1 polymer ?
#
loop_
_entity_poly.entity_id
_entity_poly.type
_entity_poly.pdbx_seq_one_letter_code
_entity_poly.pdbx_strand_id
1 'polypeptide(L)'
;MSVKRLMILAFMIIWSIPLQAQFGKNKVQYDTFDWKYIQSNHFDIYYHDDNYKIAEFAAREAEQAYTSIRNLLNWPLQKRYSMILYNSHKAFQQTNTYAGDITEGVGGFTELFKNRIVLPFEGSYRDFRHVIHHEMVHAVMNDMYFGGSIQSIISGAVTLDIPLWLAEGTAEYESLRWDTQTDMFMRDFAFSGQLPPMWALNGYYAYKGGQSIIRFIHDTYGMEKLTDFYGSLKATHSVPRSIKRIFYMSEEDFTSEWHKYIQKNYWPDIDFAEDILNISVRLTDHNELGNYQNIAPALSPDGSRIAFLSDRNGYADIFTMRTEDGGNVKKIVSGQRKASLEELKWLSPGISWSPDSKKIVFAAKSGPSDALVVVDVESKKQTFYPIEELNGIYSTDWHPRENIIVFAGNNGWKSDIYTYHLDTQTLTNLTRDNASTKNPKWTADGKSILYIAEKRRSLPLHSFRHPYQNDVWRITYPEGVKEAVTQTDWDEDYVISAPDGKTVIYTSDENGIFNVWIKTEDGEPHAVTNILGGIFHLDISRDGGTLVLTAFQNGGWDIYRINNPLSLPSRDLDITEFRKHHYTIESTEPVAYKFDSDKQVSDGKAMPATVSDIEKPERQGEYSKFVFIPRHRQDAFTEGDSVALDSTRILTETGDYKIHEYKTRFSLDLVDSQVGYSTFYGIQGQTVFLFSDMMGDHQIGIGTELYIDLKNSDYSISYAYLKNRLNFAATYYNDSNHYYTYYLTEYGYAIRFTRYRNYGLIAGVSYPFDRYRRLQYTQTLSTISREVMDMYESYENFDHSFRSTVSTLAYVKDNVLWSYTAPMDGTRWRTQFDFSPNISTESPAFKTLSLDFRKYWKFNFDYH
;
A
#
# COMPACT_ATOMS: atom_id res chain seq x y z
N MET A 1 -37.48 -10.00 34.43
CA MET A 1 -36.44 -10.50 33.51
C MET A 1 -35.35 -9.45 33.39
N SER A 2 -34.16 -9.73 33.92
CA SER A 2 -32.98 -8.86 33.85
C SER A 2 -32.10 -9.23 32.64
N VAL A 3 -31.14 -8.36 32.30
CA VAL A 3 -30.04 -8.61 31.35
C VAL A 3 -30.47 -9.00 29.93
N LYS A 4 -31.02 -8.04 29.16
CA LYS A 4 -31.08 -8.13 27.68
C LYS A 4 -31.28 -6.79 26.93
N ARG A 5 -30.82 -5.66 27.51
CA ARG A 5 -30.81 -4.34 26.84
C ARG A 5 -29.50 -4.01 26.09
N LEU A 6 -28.58 -4.97 25.94
CA LEU A 6 -27.22 -4.72 25.43
C LEU A 6 -27.06 -4.84 23.89
N MET A 7 -28.07 -5.31 23.15
CA MET A 7 -27.91 -5.71 21.73
C MET A 7 -28.41 -4.69 20.68
N ILE A 8 -28.86 -3.49 21.07
CA ILE A 8 -29.33 -2.46 20.12
C ILE A 8 -28.41 -1.23 20.09
N LEU A 9 -27.63 -0.99 21.16
CA LEU A 9 -26.48 -0.05 21.13
C LEU A 9 -25.32 -0.54 20.23
N ALA A 10 -25.39 -1.75 19.68
CA ALA A 10 -24.41 -2.29 18.73
C ALA A 10 -24.51 -1.67 17.32
N PHE A 11 -25.61 -0.96 17.00
CA PHE A 11 -25.72 -0.19 15.75
C PHE A 11 -25.21 1.25 15.88
N MET A 12 -24.79 1.69 17.06
CA MET A 12 -23.82 2.78 17.19
C MET A 12 -22.40 2.28 16.81
N ILE A 13 -22.23 1.80 15.57
CA ILE A 13 -21.02 2.15 14.81
C ILE A 13 -21.22 3.60 14.32
N ILE A 14 -21.38 4.50 15.30
CA ILE A 14 -20.83 5.84 15.15
C ILE A 14 -19.38 5.57 14.79
N TRP A 15 -18.94 6.07 13.64
CA TRP A 15 -17.54 6.08 13.26
C TRP A 15 -16.77 6.63 14.45
N SER A 16 -16.12 5.73 15.20
CA SER A 16 -15.49 6.09 16.45
C SER A 16 -14.27 6.90 16.08
N ILE A 17 -14.44 8.23 16.02
CA ILE A 17 -13.37 9.18 15.79
C ILE A 17 -12.18 8.70 16.63
N PRO A 18 -10.95 8.57 16.11
CA PRO A 18 -9.86 7.85 16.80
C PRO A 18 -9.57 8.33 18.24
N LEU A 19 -10.04 9.54 18.58
CA LEU A 19 -10.20 10.09 19.92
C LEU A 19 -10.99 9.24 20.94
N GLN A 20 -11.94 8.40 20.51
CA GLN A 20 -12.76 7.53 21.36
C GLN A 20 -12.28 6.06 21.37
N ALA A 21 -11.39 5.67 20.45
CA ALA A 21 -10.87 4.30 20.40
C ALA A 21 -10.02 3.99 21.65
N GLN A 22 -10.37 2.91 22.38
CA GLN A 22 -9.67 2.46 23.59
C GLN A 22 -8.19 2.13 23.34
N PHE A 23 -7.89 1.62 22.14
CA PHE A 23 -6.60 1.09 21.70
C PHE A 23 -6.36 1.44 20.23
N GLY A 24 -5.38 0.82 19.56
CA GLY A 24 -5.01 1.09 18.17
C GLY A 24 -3.82 2.03 18.03
N LYS A 25 -3.10 1.89 16.91
CA LYS A 25 -1.96 2.73 16.52
C LYS A 25 -2.42 4.13 16.10
N ASN A 26 -1.47 5.07 16.02
CA ASN A 26 -1.74 6.46 15.70
C ASN A 26 -1.22 6.80 14.30
N LYS A 27 -2.05 7.46 13.48
CA LYS A 27 -1.55 8.30 12.39
C LYS A 27 -1.03 9.61 12.99
N VAL A 28 0.22 9.96 12.69
CA VAL A 28 0.94 11.08 13.33
C VAL A 28 1.29 12.10 12.29
N GLN A 29 0.79 13.33 12.44
CA GLN A 29 1.26 14.47 11.67
C GLN A 29 2.56 14.97 12.31
N TYR A 30 3.69 14.66 11.68
CA TYR A 30 5.00 15.19 12.04
C TYR A 30 5.29 16.49 11.27
N ASP A 31 4.91 16.53 9.99
CA ASP A 31 5.15 17.62 9.06
C ASP A 31 3.90 18.50 8.87
N THR A 32 4.03 19.66 8.22
CA THR A 32 2.89 20.51 7.82
C THR A 32 2.98 20.83 6.34
N PHE A 33 1.96 20.43 5.57
CA PHE A 33 1.96 20.52 4.12
C PHE A 33 1.32 21.83 3.61
N ASP A 34 2.03 22.58 2.77
CA ASP A 34 1.51 23.72 2.01
C ASP A 34 1.03 23.27 0.62
N TRP A 35 -0.25 22.95 0.53
CA TRP A 35 -0.85 22.32 -0.65
C TRP A 35 -1.14 23.31 -1.78
N LYS A 36 -0.67 22.96 -2.97
CA LYS A 36 -0.95 23.60 -4.25
C LYS A 36 -1.50 22.56 -5.22
N TYR A 37 -2.03 22.99 -6.36
CA TYR A 37 -2.40 22.08 -7.43
C TYR A 37 -2.20 22.69 -8.81
N ILE A 38 -1.99 21.81 -9.79
CA ILE A 38 -2.08 22.12 -11.22
C ILE A 38 -3.25 21.33 -11.83
N GLN A 39 -3.67 21.68 -13.03
CA GLN A 39 -4.77 21.01 -13.74
C GLN A 39 -4.26 20.51 -15.09
N SER A 40 -4.70 19.34 -15.53
CA SER A 40 -4.58 18.87 -16.90
C SER A 40 -5.97 18.82 -17.56
N ASN A 41 -6.11 18.15 -18.70
CA ASN A 41 -7.40 18.00 -19.37
C ASN A 41 -8.36 17.15 -18.53
N HIS A 42 -7.86 16.07 -17.93
CA HIS A 42 -8.64 15.07 -17.20
C HIS A 42 -8.30 15.00 -15.71
N PHE A 43 -7.29 15.70 -15.21
CA PHE A 43 -6.82 15.57 -13.81
C PHE A 43 -6.61 16.89 -13.08
N ASP A 44 -6.82 16.86 -11.76
CA ASP A 44 -6.41 17.89 -10.80
C ASP A 44 -5.26 17.29 -9.94
N ILE A 45 -4.04 17.77 -10.12
CA ILE A 45 -2.83 17.19 -9.49
C ILE A 45 -2.43 18.08 -8.31
N TYR A 46 -2.70 17.60 -7.09
CA TYR A 46 -2.33 18.25 -5.84
C TYR A 46 -0.92 17.82 -5.41
N TYR A 47 -0.11 18.78 -5.00
CA TYR A 47 1.25 18.58 -4.48
C TYR A 47 1.51 19.56 -3.35
N HIS A 48 2.50 19.29 -2.50
CA HIS A 48 2.88 20.19 -1.42
C HIS A 48 4.27 20.80 -1.66
N ASP A 49 4.54 21.94 -1.03
CA ASP A 49 5.83 22.64 -1.02
C ASP A 49 6.38 22.91 -2.45
N ASP A 50 7.69 22.84 -2.67
CA ASP A 50 8.35 23.15 -3.96
C ASP A 50 8.39 21.96 -4.95
N ASN A 51 7.52 20.97 -4.80
CA ASN A 51 7.55 19.70 -5.56
C ASN A 51 6.89 19.77 -6.97
N TYR A 52 6.83 20.96 -7.59
CA TYR A 52 6.18 21.20 -8.89
C TYR A 52 6.65 20.24 -10.00
N LYS A 53 7.95 19.89 -10.04
CA LYS A 53 8.49 18.95 -11.04
C LYS A 53 7.84 17.56 -10.99
N ILE A 54 7.49 17.08 -9.81
CA ILE A 54 6.83 15.78 -9.62
C ILE A 54 5.38 15.87 -10.10
N ALA A 55 4.69 16.97 -9.79
CA ALA A 55 3.34 17.23 -10.29
C ALA A 55 3.30 17.35 -11.82
N GLU A 56 4.24 18.07 -12.42
CA GLU A 56 4.37 18.24 -13.87
C GLU A 56 4.67 16.91 -14.58
N PHE A 57 5.49 16.03 -13.97
CA PHE A 57 5.70 14.66 -14.44
C PHE A 57 4.41 13.83 -14.34
N ALA A 58 3.77 13.83 -13.17
CA ALA A 58 2.54 13.06 -12.94
C ALA A 58 1.40 13.48 -13.87
N ALA A 59 1.21 14.78 -14.11
CA ALA A 59 0.23 15.29 -15.06
C ALA A 59 0.46 14.76 -16.50
N ARG A 60 1.72 14.69 -16.94
CA ARG A 60 2.06 14.18 -18.28
C ARG A 60 1.90 12.68 -18.39
N GLU A 61 2.32 11.89 -17.40
CA GLU A 61 2.14 10.44 -17.43
C GLU A 61 0.66 10.04 -17.25
N ALA A 62 -0.12 10.80 -16.46
CA ALA A 62 -1.56 10.59 -16.30
C ALA A 62 -2.36 10.75 -17.61
N GLU A 63 -2.11 11.81 -18.39
CA GLU A 63 -2.79 11.98 -19.69
C GLU A 63 -2.41 10.89 -20.71
N GLN A 64 -1.16 10.41 -20.66
CA GLN A 64 -0.67 9.32 -21.52
C GLN A 64 -1.30 7.98 -21.14
N ALA A 65 -1.23 7.59 -19.87
CA ALA A 65 -1.78 6.33 -19.40
C ALA A 65 -3.32 6.30 -19.53
N TYR A 66 -4.03 7.41 -19.30
CA TYR A 66 -5.47 7.49 -19.61
C TYR A 66 -5.78 7.15 -21.07
N THR A 67 -4.93 7.56 -22.03
CA THR A 67 -5.13 7.23 -23.45
C THR A 67 -5.10 5.72 -23.69
N SER A 68 -4.20 5.00 -23.02
CA SER A 68 -4.12 3.53 -23.08
C SER A 68 -5.36 2.87 -22.45
N ILE A 69 -5.68 3.26 -21.21
CA ILE A 69 -6.79 2.69 -20.42
C ILE A 69 -8.14 2.96 -21.09
N ARG A 70 -8.35 4.17 -21.65
CA ARG A 70 -9.57 4.53 -22.39
C ARG A 70 -9.80 3.60 -23.57
N ASN A 71 -8.74 3.24 -24.29
CA ASN A 71 -8.83 2.36 -25.45
C ASN A 71 -9.13 0.91 -25.02
N LEU A 72 -8.49 0.41 -23.96
CA LEU A 72 -8.74 -0.93 -23.41
C LEU A 72 -10.17 -1.10 -22.85
N LEU A 73 -10.63 -0.15 -22.05
CA LEU A 73 -11.92 -0.24 -21.35
C LEU A 73 -13.09 0.33 -22.19
N ASN A 74 -12.78 0.97 -23.33
CA ASN A 74 -13.71 1.75 -24.15
C ASN A 74 -14.59 2.70 -23.31
N TRP A 75 -13.96 3.40 -22.36
CA TRP A 75 -14.67 4.22 -21.38
C TRP A 75 -14.06 5.63 -21.26
N PRO A 76 -14.77 6.69 -21.67
CA PRO A 76 -14.35 8.07 -21.43
C PRO A 76 -14.66 8.49 -19.98
N LEU A 77 -13.74 9.22 -19.36
CA LEU A 77 -13.92 9.73 -17.99
C LEU A 77 -15.09 10.71 -17.90
N GLN A 78 -16.00 10.47 -16.95
CA GLN A 78 -17.21 11.29 -16.76
C GLN A 78 -16.96 12.60 -15.99
N LYS A 79 -15.82 12.70 -15.30
CA LYS A 79 -15.37 13.88 -14.54
C LYS A 79 -13.84 13.91 -14.51
N ARG A 80 -13.25 15.04 -14.10
CA ARG A 80 -11.81 15.06 -13.82
C ARG A 80 -11.50 14.36 -12.50
N TYR A 81 -10.34 13.75 -12.44
CA TYR A 81 -9.88 12.97 -11.30
C TYR A 81 -8.78 13.65 -10.50
N SER A 82 -8.83 13.54 -9.17
CA SER A 82 -7.86 14.18 -8.29
C SER A 82 -6.72 13.22 -7.96
N MET A 83 -5.48 13.66 -8.14
CA MET A 83 -4.27 12.95 -7.68
C MET A 83 -3.62 13.75 -6.55
N ILE A 84 -3.24 13.09 -5.46
CA ILE A 84 -2.58 13.71 -4.30
C ILE A 84 -1.18 13.14 -4.18
N LEU A 85 -0.18 13.99 -4.40
CA LEU A 85 1.23 13.61 -4.46
C LEU A 85 1.96 13.99 -3.17
N TYR A 86 2.67 13.03 -2.61
CA TYR A 86 3.58 13.20 -1.49
C TYR A 86 5.02 12.97 -1.94
N ASN A 87 5.95 13.83 -1.51
CA ASN A 87 7.36 13.76 -1.95
C ASN A 87 8.19 12.61 -1.34
N SER A 88 7.56 11.76 -0.54
CA SER A 88 8.17 10.60 0.12
C SER A 88 7.11 9.69 0.73
N HIS A 89 7.45 8.40 0.91
CA HIS A 89 6.62 7.49 1.70
C HIS A 89 6.44 7.96 3.15
N LYS A 90 7.44 8.65 3.72
CA LYS A 90 7.37 9.29 5.04
C LYS A 90 6.23 10.31 5.16
N ALA A 91 6.03 11.13 4.12
CA ALA A 91 4.94 12.09 4.05
C ALA A 91 3.59 11.41 3.75
N PHE A 92 3.58 10.46 2.81
CA PHE A 92 2.40 9.68 2.42
C PHE A 92 1.76 8.90 3.58
N GLN A 93 2.57 8.32 4.49
CA GLN A 93 2.07 7.66 5.70
C GLN A 93 1.23 8.58 6.62
N GLN A 94 1.38 9.89 6.49
CA GLN A 94 0.65 10.90 7.26
C GLN A 94 -0.71 11.26 6.63
N THR A 95 -1.04 10.75 5.43
CA THR A 95 -2.27 11.10 4.71
C THR A 95 -3.55 10.77 5.50
N ASN A 96 -4.41 11.78 5.69
CA ASN A 96 -5.72 11.62 6.33
C ASN A 96 -6.80 11.09 5.37
N THR A 97 -6.46 10.88 4.08
CA THR A 97 -7.36 10.29 3.06
C THR A 97 -7.69 8.82 3.32
N TYR A 98 -6.83 8.12 4.07
CA TYR A 98 -7.01 6.74 4.51
C TYR A 98 -6.88 6.67 6.04
N ALA A 99 -7.75 5.94 6.72
CA ALA A 99 -7.74 5.86 8.19
C ALA A 99 -6.72 4.87 8.76
N GLY A 100 -6.27 3.89 7.96
CA GLY A 100 -5.37 2.83 8.40
C GLY A 100 -3.88 3.20 8.37
N ASP A 101 -3.08 2.25 8.86
CA ASP A 101 -1.62 2.24 8.73
C ASP A 101 -1.23 1.95 7.27
N ILE A 102 -0.33 2.76 6.71
CA ILE A 102 0.30 2.52 5.41
C ILE A 102 1.68 1.92 5.67
N THR A 103 2.02 0.81 5.02
CA THR A 103 3.33 0.15 5.08
C THR A 103 4.15 0.48 3.83
N GLU A 104 5.47 0.29 3.90
CA GLU A 104 6.39 0.56 2.79
C GLU A 104 5.99 -0.15 1.48
N GLY A 105 5.38 -1.34 1.58
CA GLY A 105 4.87 -2.08 0.41
C GLY A 105 3.73 -1.42 -0.36
N VAL A 106 3.13 -0.34 0.15
CA VAL A 106 2.05 0.39 -0.50
C VAL A 106 2.66 1.49 -1.35
N GLY A 107 2.88 1.19 -2.63
CA GLY A 107 3.41 2.13 -3.62
C GLY A 107 2.46 3.27 -3.98
N GLY A 108 1.15 3.10 -3.75
CA GLY A 108 0.07 4.04 -4.01
C GLY A 108 -1.28 3.46 -3.53
N PHE A 109 -2.37 4.22 -3.65
CA PHE A 109 -3.74 3.66 -3.63
C PHE A 109 -4.77 4.59 -4.29
N THR A 110 -5.84 3.97 -4.78
CA THR A 110 -7.04 4.64 -5.29
C THR A 110 -8.19 4.53 -4.28
N GLU A 111 -8.67 5.68 -3.84
CA GLU A 111 -9.58 5.83 -2.70
C GLU A 111 -11.04 5.93 -3.20
N LEU A 112 -11.85 4.90 -2.95
CA LEU A 112 -13.19 4.67 -3.53
C LEU A 112 -14.30 5.70 -3.20
N PHE A 113 -14.24 6.42 -2.08
CA PHE A 113 -15.25 7.41 -1.69
C PHE A 113 -15.28 8.58 -2.68
N LYS A 114 -14.12 9.25 -2.86
CA LYS A 114 -13.98 10.35 -3.82
C LYS A 114 -13.46 9.90 -5.20
N ASN A 115 -13.05 8.63 -5.32
CA ASN A 115 -12.28 8.07 -6.45
C ASN A 115 -11.03 8.91 -6.77
N ARG A 116 -10.22 9.20 -5.73
CA ARG A 116 -8.97 9.98 -5.81
C ARG A 116 -7.75 9.07 -5.71
N ILE A 117 -6.71 9.37 -6.46
CA ILE A 117 -5.44 8.62 -6.48
C ILE A 117 -4.47 9.28 -5.49
N VAL A 118 -3.79 8.51 -4.65
CA VAL A 118 -2.87 9.04 -3.62
C VAL A 118 -1.52 8.34 -3.74
N LEU A 119 -0.44 9.11 -3.93
CA LEU A 119 0.85 8.59 -4.38
C LEU A 119 2.05 9.17 -3.59
N PRO A 120 2.94 8.35 -3.02
CA PRO A 120 4.30 8.74 -2.67
C PRO A 120 5.21 8.83 -3.92
N PHE A 121 6.26 9.62 -3.80
CA PHE A 121 7.42 9.58 -4.68
C PHE A 121 8.67 9.13 -3.89
N GLU A 122 9.26 8.00 -4.27
CA GLU A 122 10.36 7.34 -3.54
C GLU A 122 11.76 7.66 -4.12
N GLY A 123 11.85 8.61 -5.05
CA GLY A 123 13.12 8.99 -5.68
C GLY A 123 13.37 8.37 -7.06
N SER A 124 12.56 7.40 -7.49
CA SER A 124 12.61 6.73 -8.81
C SER A 124 11.50 7.26 -9.72
N TYR A 125 11.83 7.71 -10.93
CA TYR A 125 10.82 8.18 -11.89
C TYR A 125 10.20 7.00 -12.67
N ARG A 126 10.98 5.94 -12.87
CA ARG A 126 10.53 4.63 -13.35
C ARG A 126 9.38 4.06 -12.52
N ASP A 127 9.60 3.90 -11.23
CA ASP A 127 8.61 3.26 -10.36
C ASP A 127 7.39 4.17 -10.19
N PHE A 128 7.60 5.49 -10.06
CA PHE A 128 6.51 6.46 -9.97
C PHE A 128 5.61 6.47 -11.22
N ARG A 129 6.17 6.36 -12.44
CA ARG A 129 5.38 6.20 -13.68
C ARG A 129 4.50 4.95 -13.64
N HIS A 130 5.08 3.81 -13.24
CA HIS A 130 4.36 2.54 -13.14
C HIS A 130 3.18 2.67 -12.17
N VAL A 131 3.40 3.21 -10.97
CA VAL A 131 2.32 3.38 -9.97
C VAL A 131 1.24 4.37 -10.45
N ILE A 132 1.60 5.50 -11.08
CA ILE A 132 0.61 6.42 -11.67
C ILE A 132 -0.33 5.70 -12.64
N HIS A 133 0.23 4.85 -13.51
CA HIS A 133 -0.57 4.10 -14.48
C HIS A 133 -1.40 3.01 -13.79
N HIS A 134 -0.78 2.23 -12.91
CA HIS A 134 -1.43 1.17 -12.13
C HIS A 134 -2.68 1.70 -11.38
N GLU A 135 -2.51 2.74 -10.58
CA GLU A 135 -3.62 3.33 -9.80
C GLU A 135 -4.71 3.95 -10.68
N MET A 136 -4.33 4.49 -11.83
CA MET A 136 -5.31 5.05 -12.73
C MET A 136 -6.17 3.99 -13.44
N VAL A 137 -5.69 2.75 -13.62
CA VAL A 137 -6.55 1.64 -14.05
C VAL A 137 -7.67 1.43 -13.03
N HIS A 138 -7.33 1.35 -11.73
CA HIS A 138 -8.32 1.25 -10.65
C HIS A 138 -9.30 2.43 -10.69
N ALA A 139 -8.81 3.67 -10.85
CA ALA A 139 -9.66 4.86 -10.92
C ALA A 139 -10.63 4.86 -12.11
N VAL A 140 -10.19 4.44 -13.30
CA VAL A 140 -11.07 4.34 -14.48
C VAL A 140 -12.03 3.15 -14.36
N MET A 141 -11.61 2.01 -13.82
CA MET A 141 -12.51 0.89 -13.53
C MET A 141 -13.59 1.29 -12.51
N ASN A 142 -13.24 2.09 -11.50
CA ASN A 142 -14.19 2.64 -10.54
C ASN A 142 -15.18 3.63 -11.19
N ASP A 143 -14.74 4.45 -12.15
CA ASP A 143 -15.62 5.30 -12.96
C ASP A 143 -16.58 4.43 -13.82
N MET A 144 -16.02 3.45 -14.52
CA MET A 144 -16.72 2.57 -15.45
C MET A 144 -17.77 1.69 -14.79
N TYR A 145 -17.44 1.05 -13.66
CA TYR A 145 -18.30 0.08 -13.01
C TYR A 145 -19.14 0.68 -11.89
N PHE A 146 -18.62 1.67 -11.16
CA PHE A 146 -19.27 2.22 -9.96
C PHE A 146 -19.70 3.69 -10.10
N GLY A 147 -19.44 4.35 -11.24
CA GLY A 147 -19.74 5.78 -11.43
C GLY A 147 -18.81 6.71 -10.64
N GLY A 148 -17.62 6.22 -10.26
CA GLY A 148 -16.58 7.02 -9.63
C GLY A 148 -16.91 7.46 -8.20
N SER A 149 -17.74 6.71 -7.48
CA SER A 149 -17.93 6.82 -6.03
C SER A 149 -18.52 5.51 -5.46
N ILE A 150 -18.23 5.22 -4.20
CA ILE A 150 -18.78 4.04 -3.48
C ILE A 150 -20.32 4.03 -3.35
N GLN A 151 -20.99 5.14 -3.67
CA GLN A 151 -22.44 5.30 -3.46
C GLN A 151 -23.28 4.30 -4.27
N SER A 152 -22.83 3.89 -5.46
CA SER A 152 -23.52 2.89 -6.29
C SER A 152 -23.44 1.47 -5.72
N ILE A 153 -22.34 1.15 -5.00
CA ILE A 153 -22.15 -0.11 -4.27
C ILE A 153 -23.07 -0.13 -3.05
N ILE A 154 -23.08 0.94 -2.25
CA ILE A 154 -23.83 1.00 -0.98
C ILE A 154 -25.34 1.12 -1.19
N SER A 155 -25.79 1.75 -2.29
CA SER A 155 -27.19 1.70 -2.74
C SER A 155 -27.60 0.35 -3.36
N GLY A 156 -26.67 -0.60 -3.53
CA GLY A 156 -26.91 -1.88 -4.18
C GLY A 156 -27.21 -1.79 -5.68
N ALA A 157 -26.95 -0.63 -6.31
CA ALA A 157 -27.20 -0.41 -7.74
C ALA A 157 -26.24 -1.22 -8.63
N VAL A 158 -25.02 -1.50 -8.13
CA VAL A 158 -24.02 -2.33 -8.80
C VAL A 158 -23.64 -3.50 -7.88
N THR A 159 -23.65 -4.70 -8.44
CA THR A 159 -23.39 -5.98 -7.72
C THR A 159 -22.22 -6.75 -8.34
N LEU A 160 -21.33 -6.05 -9.03
CA LEU A 160 -20.13 -6.63 -9.65
C LEU A 160 -19.06 -6.79 -8.57
N ASP A 161 -18.72 -8.04 -8.28
CA ASP A 161 -17.48 -8.39 -7.59
C ASP A 161 -16.37 -8.49 -8.65
N ILE A 162 -15.32 -7.68 -8.52
CA ILE A 162 -14.15 -7.72 -9.40
C ILE A 162 -13.07 -8.51 -8.66
N PRO A 163 -12.73 -9.74 -9.10
CA PRO A 163 -11.68 -10.52 -8.46
C PRO A 163 -10.36 -9.76 -8.42
N LEU A 164 -9.59 -9.92 -7.34
CA LEU A 164 -8.32 -9.22 -7.16
C LEU A 164 -7.37 -9.45 -8.35
N TRP A 165 -7.28 -10.68 -8.87
CA TRP A 165 -6.48 -10.98 -10.06
C TRP A 165 -6.87 -10.16 -11.29
N LEU A 166 -8.14 -9.80 -11.43
CA LEU A 166 -8.62 -9.03 -12.57
C LEU A 166 -8.31 -7.54 -12.37
N ALA A 167 -8.55 -6.98 -11.19
CA ALA A 167 -8.21 -5.59 -10.90
C ALA A 167 -6.70 -5.35 -10.99
N GLU A 168 -5.92 -6.07 -10.17
CA GLU A 168 -4.46 -5.92 -10.11
C GLU A 168 -3.79 -6.36 -11.42
N GLY A 169 -4.24 -7.47 -12.01
CA GLY A 169 -3.68 -7.95 -13.27
C GLY A 169 -3.88 -7.01 -14.45
N THR A 170 -4.98 -6.26 -14.49
CA THR A 170 -5.19 -5.20 -15.50
C THR A 170 -4.25 -4.02 -15.24
N ALA A 171 -4.12 -3.62 -13.98
CA ALA A 171 -3.28 -2.49 -13.56
C ALA A 171 -1.79 -2.76 -13.84
N GLU A 172 -1.30 -3.96 -13.55
CA GLU A 172 0.04 -4.43 -13.91
C GLU A 172 0.23 -4.51 -15.44
N TYR A 173 -0.73 -5.08 -16.17
CA TYR A 173 -0.59 -5.29 -17.62
C TYR A 173 -0.61 -3.98 -18.42
N GLU A 174 -1.45 -3.01 -18.07
CA GLU A 174 -1.42 -1.69 -18.73
C GLU A 174 -0.18 -0.87 -18.35
N SER A 175 0.28 -0.95 -17.08
CA SER A 175 1.40 -0.14 -16.59
C SER A 175 2.79 -0.63 -17.02
N LEU A 176 3.03 -1.95 -17.00
CA LEU A 176 4.31 -2.59 -17.31
C LEU A 176 4.33 -3.37 -18.63
N ARG A 177 3.17 -3.76 -19.17
CA ARG A 177 3.03 -4.80 -20.22
C ARG A 177 3.60 -6.13 -19.76
N TRP A 178 4.89 -6.36 -19.96
CA TRP A 178 5.61 -7.55 -19.50
C TRP A 178 7.08 -7.26 -19.26
N ASP A 179 7.51 -7.40 -18.01
CA ASP A 179 8.86 -7.11 -17.54
C ASP A 179 9.55 -8.37 -16.98
N THR A 180 10.86 -8.30 -16.82
CA THR A 180 11.72 -9.40 -16.34
C THR A 180 11.29 -9.95 -14.97
N GLN A 181 10.78 -9.11 -14.06
CA GLN A 181 10.33 -9.59 -12.74
C GLN A 181 9.06 -10.44 -12.90
N THR A 182 8.05 -9.93 -13.61
CA THR A 182 6.83 -10.70 -13.92
C THR A 182 7.16 -12.01 -14.62
N ASP A 183 8.08 -11.96 -15.58
CA ASP A 183 8.49 -13.13 -16.34
C ASP A 183 9.15 -14.21 -15.47
N MET A 184 10.07 -13.81 -14.58
CA MET A 184 10.68 -14.66 -13.55
C MET A 184 9.64 -15.36 -12.66
N PHE A 185 8.59 -14.65 -12.22
CA PHE A 185 7.51 -15.25 -11.42
C PHE A 185 6.70 -16.29 -12.22
N MET A 186 6.32 -15.98 -13.46
CA MET A 186 5.52 -16.91 -14.28
C MET A 186 6.31 -18.13 -14.77
N ARG A 187 7.60 -17.95 -14.98
CA ARG A 187 8.60 -18.99 -15.26
C ARG A 187 8.72 -19.98 -14.10
N ASP A 188 8.94 -19.50 -12.87
CA ASP A 188 8.99 -20.35 -11.67
C ASP A 188 7.67 -21.12 -11.43
N PHE A 189 6.52 -20.47 -11.69
CA PHE A 189 5.20 -21.11 -11.70
C PHE A 189 5.06 -22.23 -12.73
N ALA A 190 5.60 -22.07 -13.93
CA ALA A 190 5.58 -23.10 -14.96
C ALA A 190 6.42 -24.34 -14.59
N PHE A 191 7.50 -24.15 -13.81
CA PHE A 191 8.49 -25.20 -13.50
C PHE A 191 8.26 -25.90 -12.17
N SER A 192 7.82 -25.18 -11.13
CA SER A 192 7.37 -25.78 -9.87
C SER A 192 6.13 -26.67 -10.04
N GLY A 193 5.41 -26.53 -11.16
CA GLY A 193 4.15 -27.22 -11.43
C GLY A 193 2.97 -26.71 -10.59
N GLN A 194 3.17 -25.64 -9.82
CA GLN A 194 2.20 -25.08 -8.89
C GLN A 194 1.37 -23.97 -9.55
N LEU A 195 0.72 -24.25 -10.68
CA LEU A 195 -0.18 -23.30 -11.32
C LEU A 195 -1.54 -23.26 -10.58
N PRO A 196 -1.86 -22.20 -9.82
CA PRO A 196 -3.13 -22.12 -9.11
C PRO A 196 -4.30 -21.90 -10.09
N PRO A 197 -5.53 -22.30 -9.71
CA PRO A 197 -6.72 -21.87 -10.44
C PRO A 197 -6.96 -20.36 -10.22
N MET A 198 -7.64 -19.70 -11.16
CA MET A 198 -7.77 -18.22 -11.14
C MET A 198 -8.36 -17.66 -9.84
N TRP A 199 -9.34 -18.36 -9.23
CA TRP A 199 -9.94 -17.93 -7.97
C TRP A 199 -8.99 -17.99 -6.76
N ALA A 200 -7.89 -18.73 -6.86
CA ALA A 200 -6.86 -18.83 -5.82
C ALA A 200 -5.76 -17.76 -5.96
N LEU A 201 -5.75 -16.97 -7.05
CA LEU A 201 -4.83 -15.85 -7.25
C LEU A 201 -5.15 -14.69 -6.28
N ASN A 202 -4.49 -14.73 -5.13
CA ASN A 202 -4.62 -13.76 -4.03
C ASN A 202 -3.24 -13.25 -3.61
N GLY A 203 -3.20 -12.11 -2.90
CA GLY A 203 -1.95 -11.48 -2.50
C GLY A 203 -1.08 -11.14 -3.72
N TYR A 204 0.23 -11.35 -3.62
CA TYR A 204 1.17 -11.07 -4.72
C TYR A 204 0.86 -11.85 -6.01
N TYR A 205 0.26 -13.05 -5.91
CA TYR A 205 -0.14 -13.83 -7.09
C TYR A 205 -1.32 -13.23 -7.87
N ALA A 206 -2.14 -12.37 -7.23
CA ALA A 206 -3.16 -11.62 -7.95
C ALA A 206 -2.56 -10.65 -8.98
N TYR A 207 -1.44 -10.00 -8.63
CA TYR A 207 -0.71 -9.09 -9.51
C TYR A 207 -0.14 -9.86 -10.71
N LYS A 208 0.85 -10.73 -10.48
CA LYS A 208 1.60 -11.37 -11.58
C LYS A 208 0.83 -12.47 -12.30
N GLY A 209 0.06 -13.28 -11.56
CA GLY A 209 -0.84 -14.28 -12.16
C GLY A 209 -2.04 -13.64 -12.86
N GLY A 210 -2.57 -12.52 -12.34
CA GLY A 210 -3.60 -11.74 -13.02
C GLY A 210 -3.10 -11.13 -14.33
N GLN A 211 -1.94 -10.46 -14.29
CA GLN A 211 -1.25 -9.88 -15.46
C GLN A 211 -1.03 -10.93 -16.55
N SER A 212 -0.67 -12.15 -16.13
CA SER A 212 -0.54 -13.32 -17.00
C SER A 212 -1.83 -13.70 -17.72
N ILE A 213 -2.98 -13.67 -17.05
CA ILE A 213 -4.29 -13.94 -17.66
C ILE A 213 -4.66 -12.85 -18.66
N ILE A 214 -4.41 -11.57 -18.33
CA ILE A 214 -4.69 -10.45 -19.25
C ILE A 214 -3.82 -10.58 -20.52
N ARG A 215 -2.53 -10.89 -20.36
CA ARG A 215 -1.63 -11.19 -21.47
C ARG A 215 -2.09 -12.40 -22.28
N PHE A 216 -2.50 -13.50 -21.65
CA PHE A 216 -3.04 -14.67 -22.34
C PHE A 216 -4.25 -14.31 -23.22
N ILE A 217 -5.19 -13.50 -22.69
CA ILE A 217 -6.34 -13.05 -23.48
C ILE A 217 -5.89 -12.22 -24.69
N HIS A 218 -5.01 -11.25 -24.46
CA HIS A 218 -4.46 -10.38 -25.50
C HIS A 218 -3.73 -11.18 -26.59
N ASP A 219 -2.76 -12.00 -26.22
CA ASP A 219 -1.88 -12.72 -27.15
C ASP A 219 -2.63 -13.85 -27.91
N THR A 220 -3.71 -14.40 -27.33
CA THR A 220 -4.47 -15.52 -27.92
C THR A 220 -5.71 -15.08 -28.70
N TYR A 221 -6.42 -14.04 -28.24
CA TYR A 221 -7.71 -13.61 -28.81
C TYR A 221 -7.72 -12.16 -29.32
N GLY A 222 -6.65 -11.39 -29.08
CA GLY A 222 -6.50 -10.00 -29.50
C GLY A 222 -7.12 -8.97 -28.54
N MET A 223 -6.61 -7.74 -28.62
CA MET A 223 -7.04 -6.60 -27.81
C MET A 223 -8.55 -6.29 -27.90
N GLU A 224 -9.16 -6.53 -29.07
CA GLU A 224 -10.61 -6.38 -29.26
C GLU A 224 -11.41 -7.33 -28.35
N LYS A 225 -10.96 -8.58 -28.19
CA LYS A 225 -11.64 -9.57 -27.32
C LYS A 225 -11.45 -9.29 -25.84
N LEU A 226 -10.32 -8.70 -25.47
CA LEU A 226 -10.09 -8.18 -24.12
C LEU A 226 -11.02 -6.99 -23.82
N THR A 227 -11.21 -6.09 -24.78
CA THR A 227 -12.16 -4.96 -24.70
C THR A 227 -13.61 -5.45 -24.58
N ASP A 228 -14.02 -6.42 -25.43
CA ASP A 228 -15.32 -7.10 -25.35
C ASP A 228 -15.56 -7.73 -23.96
N PHE A 229 -14.51 -8.27 -23.33
CA PHE A 229 -14.60 -8.88 -22.00
C PHE A 229 -14.93 -7.85 -20.90
N TYR A 230 -14.29 -6.69 -20.87
CA TYR A 230 -14.63 -5.62 -19.91
C TYR A 230 -16.02 -5.03 -20.13
N GLY A 231 -16.43 -4.84 -21.39
CA GLY A 231 -17.79 -4.44 -21.74
C GLY A 231 -18.84 -5.49 -21.34
N SER A 232 -18.52 -6.77 -21.54
CA SER A 232 -19.35 -7.90 -21.10
C SER A 232 -19.45 -7.96 -19.58
N LEU A 233 -18.37 -7.66 -18.84
CA LEU A 233 -18.38 -7.60 -17.37
C LEU A 233 -19.33 -6.53 -16.85
N LYS A 234 -19.36 -5.35 -17.49
CA LYS A 234 -20.31 -4.28 -17.18
C LYS A 234 -21.75 -4.71 -17.44
N ALA A 235 -21.99 -5.54 -18.46
CA ALA A 235 -23.33 -6.01 -18.81
C ALA A 235 -23.81 -7.22 -17.98
N THR A 236 -22.91 -8.07 -17.48
CA THR A 236 -23.26 -9.34 -16.80
C THR A 236 -23.10 -9.31 -15.27
N HIS A 237 -22.32 -8.35 -14.76
CA HIS A 237 -21.84 -8.27 -13.37
C HIS A 237 -21.20 -9.58 -12.86
N SER A 238 -20.55 -10.36 -13.74
CA SER A 238 -20.03 -11.69 -13.37
C SER A 238 -18.92 -12.16 -14.32
N VAL A 239 -17.70 -12.32 -13.77
CA VAL A 239 -16.54 -12.83 -14.51
C VAL A 239 -16.81 -14.18 -15.21
N PRO A 240 -17.35 -15.22 -14.54
CA PRO A 240 -17.64 -16.50 -15.20
C PRO A 240 -18.66 -16.40 -16.35
N ARG A 241 -19.66 -15.50 -16.23
CA ARG A 241 -20.61 -15.23 -17.32
C ARG A 241 -19.95 -14.50 -18.48
N SER A 242 -19.06 -13.55 -18.20
CA SER A 242 -18.29 -12.86 -19.24
C SER A 242 -17.35 -13.78 -19.99
N ILE A 243 -16.62 -14.67 -19.27
CA ILE A 243 -15.77 -15.70 -19.89
C ILE A 243 -16.61 -16.58 -20.83
N LYS A 244 -17.72 -17.11 -20.33
CA LYS A 244 -18.63 -17.96 -21.13
C LYS A 244 -19.25 -17.24 -22.32
N ARG A 245 -19.49 -15.92 -22.23
CA ARG A 245 -20.10 -15.11 -23.30
C ARG A 245 -19.10 -14.72 -24.39
N ILE A 246 -17.84 -14.46 -24.04
CA ILE A 246 -16.82 -13.94 -24.97
C ILE A 246 -15.91 -15.04 -25.52
N PHE A 247 -15.47 -15.98 -24.68
CA PHE A 247 -14.55 -17.06 -25.06
C PHE A 247 -15.25 -18.41 -25.30
N TYR A 248 -16.57 -18.51 -25.03
CA TYR A 248 -17.38 -19.73 -25.17
C TYR A 248 -16.91 -20.93 -24.29
N MET A 249 -16.16 -20.64 -23.23
CA MET A 249 -15.57 -21.62 -22.31
C MET A 249 -16.26 -21.62 -20.94
N SER A 250 -16.11 -22.70 -20.16
CA SER A 250 -16.28 -22.61 -18.71
C SER A 250 -15.07 -21.94 -18.06
N GLU A 251 -15.18 -21.55 -16.79
CA GLU A 251 -14.05 -21.01 -16.02
C GLU A 251 -12.92 -22.04 -15.85
N GLU A 252 -13.27 -23.33 -15.71
CA GLU A 252 -12.32 -24.44 -15.61
C GLU A 252 -11.59 -24.69 -16.94
N ASP A 253 -12.30 -24.68 -18.07
CA ASP A 253 -11.71 -24.81 -19.41
C ASP A 253 -10.77 -23.62 -19.70
N PHE A 254 -11.22 -22.40 -19.39
CA PHE A 254 -10.45 -21.18 -19.61
C PHE A 254 -9.18 -21.14 -18.74
N THR A 255 -9.28 -21.54 -17.47
CA THR A 255 -8.11 -21.74 -16.59
C THR A 255 -7.14 -22.76 -17.18
N SER A 256 -7.66 -23.85 -17.73
CA SER A 256 -6.85 -24.92 -18.34
C SER A 256 -6.13 -24.48 -19.62
N GLU A 257 -6.76 -23.64 -20.45
CA GLU A 257 -6.11 -23.05 -21.63
C GLU A 257 -5.04 -22.00 -21.24
N TRP A 258 -5.29 -21.20 -20.22
CA TRP A 258 -4.27 -20.30 -19.65
C TRP A 258 -3.06 -21.07 -19.11
N HIS A 259 -3.28 -22.16 -18.36
CA HIS A 259 -2.19 -23.03 -17.87
C HIS A 259 -1.37 -23.62 -19.03
N LYS A 260 -2.02 -24.09 -20.11
CA LYS A 260 -1.34 -24.58 -21.32
C LYS A 260 -0.54 -23.48 -22.02
N TYR A 261 -1.07 -22.26 -22.10
CA TYR A 261 -0.37 -21.10 -22.65
C TYR A 261 0.93 -20.81 -21.87
N ILE A 262 0.89 -20.85 -20.53
CA ILE A 262 2.07 -20.66 -19.69
C ILE A 262 3.08 -21.78 -19.88
N GLN A 263 2.65 -23.04 -19.80
CA GLN A 263 3.52 -24.20 -20.05
C GLN A 263 4.20 -24.13 -21.43
N LYS A 264 3.44 -23.82 -22.49
CA LYS A 264 3.97 -23.68 -23.85
C LYS A 264 5.04 -22.60 -23.98
N ASN A 265 4.88 -21.46 -23.29
CA ASN A 265 5.78 -20.33 -23.42
C ASN A 265 7.06 -20.47 -22.58
N TYR A 266 7.03 -21.20 -21.46
CA TYR A 266 8.18 -21.34 -20.58
C TYR A 266 8.90 -22.69 -20.67
N TRP A 267 8.26 -23.79 -21.09
CA TRP A 267 8.95 -25.08 -21.22
C TRP A 267 10.23 -25.07 -22.10
N PRO A 268 10.34 -24.28 -23.18
CA PRO A 268 11.61 -24.16 -23.93
C PRO A 268 12.78 -23.59 -23.11
N ASP A 269 12.50 -22.80 -22.07
CA ASP A 269 13.52 -22.19 -21.21
C ASP A 269 14.07 -23.16 -20.14
N ILE A 270 13.52 -24.38 -20.02
CA ILE A 270 14.07 -25.43 -19.14
C ILE A 270 15.42 -25.93 -19.65
N ASP A 271 15.55 -26.09 -20.98
CA ASP A 271 16.65 -26.87 -21.58
C ASP A 271 18.04 -26.24 -21.36
N PHE A 272 18.11 -24.94 -21.05
CA PHE A 272 19.38 -24.20 -20.90
C PHE A 272 19.65 -23.63 -19.49
N ALA A 273 18.66 -23.57 -18.61
CA ALA A 273 18.78 -22.95 -17.30
C ALA A 273 19.06 -24.00 -16.19
N GLU A 274 20.03 -23.72 -15.33
CA GLU A 274 20.47 -24.64 -14.28
C GLU A 274 19.81 -24.37 -12.93
N ASP A 275 19.62 -25.42 -12.13
CA ASP A 275 19.27 -25.26 -10.71
C ASP A 275 20.46 -24.60 -9.97
N ILE A 276 20.18 -23.55 -9.21
CA ILE A 276 21.17 -22.82 -8.41
C ILE A 276 21.91 -23.73 -7.42
N LEU A 277 21.30 -24.82 -6.97
CA LEU A 277 21.90 -25.82 -6.10
C LEU A 277 23.07 -26.58 -6.75
N ASN A 278 23.20 -26.55 -8.08
CA ASN A 278 24.33 -27.16 -8.78
C ASN A 278 25.65 -26.37 -8.58
N ILE A 279 25.55 -25.08 -8.27
CA ILE A 279 26.70 -24.15 -8.13
C ILE A 279 26.79 -23.52 -6.73
N SER A 280 25.83 -23.78 -5.84
CA SER A 280 25.71 -23.11 -4.54
C SER A 280 25.25 -24.03 -3.41
N VAL A 281 25.38 -23.55 -2.18
CA VAL A 281 24.81 -24.16 -0.98
C VAL A 281 23.70 -23.24 -0.46
N ARG A 282 22.48 -23.77 -0.37
CA ARG A 282 21.33 -23.07 0.23
C ARG A 282 21.50 -22.96 1.75
N LEU A 283 21.30 -21.75 2.30
CA LEU A 283 21.47 -21.44 3.73
C LEU A 283 20.15 -21.15 4.46
N THR A 284 19.07 -20.85 3.73
CA THR A 284 17.70 -20.74 4.25
C THR A 284 16.73 -21.50 3.34
N ASP A 285 15.64 -22.00 3.90
CA ASP A 285 14.49 -22.53 3.14
C ASP A 285 13.21 -21.88 3.66
N HIS A 286 12.60 -21.03 2.84
CA HIS A 286 11.39 -20.30 3.19
C HIS A 286 10.17 -21.21 3.41
N ASN A 287 10.11 -22.39 2.77
CA ASN A 287 9.04 -23.38 2.96
C ASN A 287 9.18 -24.10 4.31
N GLU A 288 10.40 -24.52 4.68
CA GLU A 288 10.66 -25.12 6.01
C GLU A 288 10.42 -24.12 7.16
N LEU A 289 10.61 -22.83 6.89
CA LEU A 289 10.49 -21.75 7.86
C LEU A 289 9.10 -21.10 7.93
N GLY A 290 8.20 -21.39 6.97
CA GLY A 290 6.87 -20.79 6.87
C GLY A 290 6.92 -19.28 6.67
N ASN A 291 7.77 -18.80 5.75
CA ASN A 291 7.99 -17.38 5.47
C ASN A 291 8.14 -17.11 3.97
N TYR A 292 8.18 -15.84 3.54
CA TYR A 292 8.30 -15.49 2.11
C TYR A 292 9.69 -14.93 1.75
N GLN A 293 10.36 -14.26 2.69
CA GLN A 293 11.59 -13.49 2.45
C GLN A 293 12.74 -13.87 3.39
N ASN A 294 13.86 -14.29 2.81
CA ASN A 294 15.19 -14.26 3.42
C ASN A 294 16.12 -13.49 2.47
N ILE A 295 16.27 -12.17 2.69
CA ILE A 295 16.85 -11.23 1.70
C ILE A 295 17.97 -10.36 2.27
N ALA A 296 18.68 -9.67 1.38
CA ALA A 296 19.75 -8.73 1.68
C ALA A 296 20.84 -9.31 2.62
N PRO A 297 21.48 -10.44 2.23
CA PRO A 297 22.60 -10.99 2.99
C PRO A 297 23.79 -10.03 2.95
N ALA A 298 24.46 -9.90 4.10
CA ALA A 298 25.70 -9.15 4.25
C ALA A 298 26.70 -9.99 5.05
N LEU A 299 27.88 -10.25 4.49
CA LEU A 299 28.97 -10.99 5.10
C LEU A 299 29.74 -10.11 6.10
N SER A 300 30.09 -10.68 7.24
CA SER A 300 31.03 -10.04 8.15
C SER A 300 32.45 -10.04 7.54
N PRO A 301 33.25 -8.98 7.73
CA PRO A 301 34.63 -8.87 7.23
C PRO A 301 35.59 -10.03 7.50
N ASP A 302 35.34 -10.80 8.55
CA ASP A 302 36.07 -12.00 8.96
C ASP A 302 35.50 -13.30 8.35
N GLY A 303 34.48 -13.20 7.48
CA GLY A 303 33.82 -14.30 6.79
C GLY A 303 32.94 -15.19 7.66
N SER A 304 32.93 -15.01 8.99
CA SER A 304 32.32 -15.98 9.92
C SER A 304 30.79 -15.92 10.01
N ARG A 305 30.18 -14.78 9.68
CA ARG A 305 28.73 -14.54 9.82
C ARG A 305 28.11 -13.87 8.61
N ILE A 306 26.81 -14.13 8.44
CA ILE A 306 25.93 -13.40 7.52
C ILE A 306 24.87 -12.70 8.37
N ALA A 307 24.63 -11.40 8.13
CA ALA A 307 23.45 -10.68 8.60
C ALA A 307 22.43 -10.59 7.46
N PHE A 308 21.13 -10.71 7.75
CA PHE A 308 20.07 -10.71 6.72
C PHE A 308 18.70 -10.31 7.27
N LEU A 309 17.81 -9.87 6.38
CA LEU A 309 16.40 -9.60 6.67
C LEU A 309 15.57 -10.87 6.50
N SER A 310 14.63 -11.13 7.42
CA SER A 310 13.62 -12.15 7.22
C SER A 310 12.28 -11.79 7.85
N ASP A 311 11.20 -12.10 7.13
CA ASP A 311 9.81 -11.88 7.53
C ASP A 311 9.24 -12.98 8.45
N ARG A 312 10.02 -14.03 8.77
CA ARG A 312 9.58 -15.25 9.49
C ARG A 312 8.83 -15.06 10.81
N ASN A 313 8.79 -13.86 11.40
CA ASN A 313 7.96 -13.55 12.58
C ASN A 313 6.69 -12.74 12.26
N GLY A 314 6.32 -12.61 10.99
CA GLY A 314 5.25 -11.74 10.48
C GLY A 314 5.67 -10.29 10.23
N TYR A 315 6.96 -9.97 10.43
CA TYR A 315 7.58 -8.67 10.15
C TYR A 315 9.03 -8.89 9.76
N ALA A 316 9.55 -8.00 8.90
CA ALA A 316 10.97 -7.87 8.65
C ALA A 316 11.72 -7.67 9.99
N ASP A 317 12.48 -8.68 10.38
CA ASP A 317 13.43 -8.69 11.50
C ASP A 317 14.85 -8.91 10.91
N ILE A 318 15.89 -8.44 11.59
CA ILE A 318 17.28 -8.72 11.19
C ILE A 318 17.84 -9.86 12.04
N PHE A 319 18.43 -10.83 11.37
CA PHE A 319 19.07 -12.00 11.94
C PHE A 319 20.56 -12.04 11.58
N THR A 320 21.31 -12.85 12.33
CA THR A 320 22.65 -13.30 11.95
C THR A 320 22.72 -14.81 11.97
N MET A 321 23.43 -15.41 11.02
CA MET A 321 23.74 -16.85 10.96
C MET A 321 25.23 -17.10 10.68
N ARG A 322 25.69 -18.34 10.83
CA ARG A 322 27.04 -18.78 10.45
C ARG A 322 27.13 -18.99 8.94
N THR A 323 28.20 -18.46 8.32
CA THR A 323 28.42 -18.54 6.86
C THR A 323 28.61 -19.96 6.33
N GLU A 324 29.15 -20.87 7.16
CA GLU A 324 29.52 -22.23 6.75
C GLU A 324 28.32 -23.15 6.44
N ASP A 325 27.19 -22.97 7.13
CA ASP A 325 26.05 -23.90 7.08
C ASP A 325 24.69 -23.27 7.39
N GLY A 326 24.59 -21.95 7.53
CA GLY A 326 23.36 -21.26 7.96
C GLY A 326 22.99 -21.48 9.44
N GLY A 327 23.82 -22.20 10.20
CA GLY A 327 23.57 -22.53 11.60
C GLY A 327 23.64 -21.33 12.56
N ASN A 328 23.27 -21.57 13.82
CA ASN A 328 23.35 -20.57 14.91
C ASN A 328 22.58 -19.26 14.61
N VAL A 329 21.39 -19.38 14.01
CA VAL A 329 20.53 -18.23 13.68
C VAL A 329 20.12 -17.46 14.95
N LYS A 330 20.46 -16.18 15.02
CA LYS A 330 20.13 -15.28 16.13
C LYS A 330 19.43 -14.04 15.61
N LYS A 331 18.26 -13.69 16.19
CA LYS A 331 17.62 -12.40 15.95
C LYS A 331 18.39 -11.29 16.66
N ILE A 332 18.78 -10.24 15.94
CA ILE A 332 19.51 -9.07 16.48
C ILE A 332 18.68 -7.79 16.50
N VAL A 333 17.72 -7.63 15.58
CA VAL A 333 16.79 -6.49 15.54
C VAL A 333 15.34 -7.01 15.45
N SER A 334 14.41 -6.31 16.08
CA SER A 334 12.97 -6.53 15.90
C SER A 334 12.31 -5.32 15.27
N GLY A 335 11.79 -5.47 14.06
CA GLY A 335 11.13 -4.42 13.30
C GLY A 335 9.73 -4.09 13.83
N GLN A 336 9.26 -2.88 13.55
CA GLN A 336 7.87 -2.45 13.78
C GLN A 336 7.36 -2.63 15.22
N ARG A 337 8.22 -2.43 16.23
CA ARG A 337 7.88 -2.59 17.67
C ARG A 337 8.07 -1.32 18.52
N LYS A 338 8.79 -0.31 18.04
CA LYS A 338 9.16 0.90 18.78
C LYS A 338 9.22 2.10 17.83
N ALA A 339 8.98 3.31 18.33
CA ALA A 339 9.01 4.53 17.52
C ALA A 339 10.35 4.80 16.80
N SER A 340 11.46 4.28 17.33
CA SER A 340 12.78 4.38 16.68
C SER A 340 13.03 3.33 15.58
N LEU A 341 12.12 2.36 15.42
CA LEU A 341 12.14 1.29 14.43
C LEU A 341 10.68 0.99 14.05
N GLU A 342 10.01 1.98 13.46
CA GLU A 342 8.61 1.85 13.02
C GLU A 342 8.50 0.94 11.78
N GLU A 343 9.54 0.92 10.94
CA GLU A 343 9.62 0.15 9.69
C GLU A 343 11.09 -0.11 9.31
N LEU A 344 11.38 -1.30 8.76
CA LEU A 344 12.67 -1.62 8.15
C LEU A 344 12.50 -1.55 6.63
N LYS A 345 13.50 -1.01 5.93
CA LYS A 345 13.51 -0.86 4.48
C LYS A 345 13.66 -2.23 3.81
N TRP A 346 12.60 -2.78 3.24
CA TRP A 346 12.60 -4.10 2.59
C TRP A 346 12.41 -4.06 1.07
N LEU A 347 11.85 -2.97 0.52
CA LEU A 347 11.80 -2.72 -0.93
C LEU A 347 13.14 -2.23 -1.50
N SER A 348 13.98 -1.59 -0.69
CA SER A 348 15.36 -1.20 -1.05
C SER A 348 16.31 -1.49 0.11
N PRO A 349 16.53 -2.78 0.41
CA PRO A 349 17.21 -3.18 1.63
C PRO A 349 18.73 -2.99 1.51
N GLY A 350 19.35 -2.66 2.63
CA GLY A 350 20.80 -2.65 2.77
C GLY A 350 21.20 -2.93 4.20
N ILE A 351 22.01 -3.98 4.36
CA ILE A 351 22.77 -4.25 5.59
C ILE A 351 24.25 -4.22 5.19
N SER A 352 25.09 -3.67 6.06
CA SER A 352 26.55 -3.77 5.92
C SER A 352 27.21 -3.82 7.30
N TRP A 353 28.41 -4.40 7.37
CA TRP A 353 29.13 -4.66 8.60
C TRP A 353 30.23 -3.63 8.86
N SER A 354 30.46 -3.30 10.13
CA SER A 354 31.64 -2.51 10.52
C SER A 354 32.94 -3.28 10.21
N PRO A 355 34.04 -2.58 9.86
CA PRO A 355 35.32 -3.19 9.49
C PRO A 355 35.92 -4.20 10.50
N ASP A 356 35.45 -4.19 11.76
CA ASP A 356 35.87 -5.05 12.86
C ASP A 356 34.92 -6.24 13.14
N SER A 357 33.93 -6.47 12.27
CA SER A 357 32.91 -7.54 12.39
C SER A 357 32.04 -7.50 13.65
N LYS A 358 31.98 -6.39 14.39
CA LYS A 358 31.19 -6.31 15.65
C LYS A 358 29.83 -5.64 15.51
N LYS A 359 29.65 -4.77 14.52
CA LYS A 359 28.44 -3.99 14.32
C LYS A 359 27.91 -4.18 12.90
N ILE A 360 26.61 -3.91 12.74
CA ILE A 360 26.00 -3.69 11.42
C ILE A 360 25.40 -2.28 11.33
N VAL A 361 25.18 -1.81 10.11
CA VAL A 361 24.37 -0.64 9.77
C VAL A 361 23.25 -1.04 8.81
N PHE A 362 22.10 -0.36 8.92
CA PHE A 362 20.98 -0.41 7.98
C PHE A 362 20.15 0.87 8.08
N ALA A 363 19.30 1.14 7.09
CA ALA A 363 18.32 2.23 7.11
C ALA A 363 16.97 1.77 7.69
N ALA A 364 16.32 2.64 8.47
CA ALA A 364 14.99 2.37 9.04
C ALA A 364 14.20 3.66 9.31
N LYS A 365 12.87 3.54 9.35
CA LYS A 365 11.98 4.62 9.79
C LYS A 365 12.06 4.81 11.30
N SER A 366 12.38 6.02 11.74
CA SER A 366 12.62 6.36 13.14
C SER A 366 11.82 7.59 13.57
N GLY A 367 10.49 7.48 13.54
CA GLY A 367 9.55 8.54 13.94
C GLY A 367 9.41 9.62 12.86
N PRO A 368 9.81 10.89 13.12
CA PRO A 368 9.65 12.00 12.17
C PRO A 368 10.66 11.98 11.00
N SER A 369 11.69 11.13 11.06
CA SER A 369 12.71 10.98 10.02
C SER A 369 12.99 9.50 9.75
N ASP A 370 13.70 9.22 8.66
CA ASP A 370 14.48 7.99 8.56
C ASP A 370 15.82 8.17 9.30
N ALA A 371 16.48 7.06 9.63
CA ALA A 371 17.76 7.06 10.33
C ALA A 371 18.67 5.93 9.85
N LEU A 372 19.99 6.18 9.90
CA LEU A 372 20.98 5.11 9.88
C LEU A 372 21.04 4.49 11.28
N VAL A 373 20.88 3.17 11.37
CA VAL A 373 20.83 2.43 12.64
C VAL A 373 22.05 1.52 12.75
N VAL A 374 22.94 1.84 13.69
CA VAL A 374 24.13 1.04 13.98
C VAL A 374 23.84 0.13 15.16
N VAL A 375 24.03 -1.17 14.99
CA VAL A 375 23.72 -2.20 16.00
C VAL A 375 24.94 -3.04 16.32
N ASP A 376 25.33 -3.08 17.59
CA ASP A 376 26.34 -4.01 18.11
C ASP A 376 25.73 -5.42 18.21
N VAL A 377 26.34 -6.40 17.54
CA VAL A 377 25.73 -7.71 17.28
C VAL A 377 25.65 -8.60 18.52
N GLU A 378 26.63 -8.51 19.43
CA GLU A 378 26.65 -9.32 20.65
C GLU A 378 25.74 -8.73 21.74
N SER A 379 25.84 -7.42 21.99
CA SER A 379 25.04 -6.75 23.03
C SER A 379 23.63 -6.37 22.58
N LYS A 380 23.36 -6.39 21.27
CA LYS A 380 22.14 -5.88 20.61
C LYS A 380 21.86 -4.40 20.91
N LYS A 381 22.87 -3.64 21.32
CA LYS A 381 22.76 -2.20 21.57
C LYS A 381 22.63 -1.46 20.24
N GLN A 382 21.58 -0.66 20.12
CA GLN A 382 21.25 0.12 18.92
C GLN A 382 21.62 1.59 19.14
N THR A 383 22.18 2.23 18.12
CA THR A 383 22.50 3.67 18.05
C THR A 383 21.88 4.24 16.79
N PHE A 384 21.19 5.37 16.90
CA PHE A 384 20.39 5.96 15.83
C PHE A 384 21.01 7.28 15.39
N TYR A 385 21.19 7.44 14.08
CA TYR A 385 21.64 8.69 13.44
C TYR A 385 20.51 9.16 12.51
N PRO A 386 19.56 9.97 13.01
CA PRO A 386 18.53 10.57 12.18
C PRO A 386 19.16 11.56 11.20
N ILE A 387 18.62 11.63 9.98
CA ILE A 387 19.03 12.59 8.96
C ILE A 387 17.76 13.34 8.55
N GLU A 388 17.59 14.54 9.07
CA GLU A 388 16.35 15.34 8.90
C GLU A 388 16.33 16.08 7.56
N GLU A 389 17.49 16.24 6.93
CA GLU A 389 17.70 16.90 5.63
C GLU A 389 17.19 16.07 4.44
N LEU A 390 16.77 14.82 4.66
CA LEU A 390 16.34 13.89 3.62
C LEU A 390 14.91 13.37 3.88
N ASN A 391 14.17 13.14 2.81
CA ASN A 391 12.79 12.67 2.85
C ASN A 391 12.68 11.13 2.90
N GLY A 392 13.77 10.41 2.55
CA GLY A 392 13.89 8.97 2.70
C GLY A 392 15.35 8.50 2.65
N ILE A 393 15.65 7.39 3.33
CA ILE A 393 16.97 6.71 3.33
C ILE A 393 16.77 5.24 2.94
N TYR A 394 17.58 4.74 2.03
CA TYR A 394 17.47 3.40 1.44
C TYR A 394 18.77 2.61 1.66
N SER A 395 19.17 1.75 0.69
CA SER A 395 20.29 0.83 0.82
C SER A 395 21.61 1.50 1.24
N THR A 396 22.31 0.87 2.19
CA THR A 396 23.49 1.39 2.91
C THR A 396 24.70 0.47 2.78
N ASP A 397 25.91 1.04 2.80
CA ASP A 397 27.17 0.29 2.90
C ASP A 397 28.24 0.99 3.75
N TRP A 398 29.06 0.22 4.45
CA TRP A 398 30.07 0.72 5.40
C TRP A 398 31.46 0.72 4.75
N HIS A 399 32.15 1.86 4.78
CA HIS A 399 33.52 1.99 4.25
C HIS A 399 34.47 0.94 4.87
N PRO A 400 35.27 0.20 4.07
CA PRO A 400 36.00 -0.99 4.53
C PRO A 400 37.03 -0.76 5.65
N ARG A 401 37.39 0.49 5.96
CA ARG A 401 38.37 0.84 7.01
C ARG A 401 37.97 1.96 7.97
N GLU A 402 36.89 2.70 7.71
CA GLU A 402 36.59 3.96 8.42
C GLU A 402 35.11 4.03 8.84
N ASN A 403 34.77 4.94 9.74
CA ASN A 403 33.41 5.15 10.23
C ASN A 403 32.58 6.02 9.27
N ILE A 404 32.56 5.65 7.99
CA ILE A 404 31.84 6.36 6.93
C ILE A 404 30.82 5.39 6.32
N ILE A 405 29.56 5.82 6.27
CA ILE A 405 28.48 5.08 5.63
C ILE A 405 28.17 5.75 4.30
N VAL A 406 28.07 4.98 3.21
CA VAL A 406 27.46 5.43 1.95
C VAL A 406 26.03 4.91 1.88
N PHE A 407 25.10 5.68 1.32
CA PHE A 407 23.71 5.26 1.17
C PHE A 407 22.98 6.03 0.07
N ALA A 408 21.89 5.46 -0.43
CA ALA A 408 20.95 6.15 -1.32
C ALA A 408 19.88 6.90 -0.50
N GLY A 409 19.59 8.15 -0.85
CA GLY A 409 18.65 9.01 -0.12
C GLY A 409 17.81 9.92 -1.01
N ASN A 410 16.51 10.00 -0.73
CA ASN A 410 15.57 10.87 -1.45
C ASN A 410 15.61 12.30 -0.86
N ASN A 411 15.85 13.29 -1.72
CA ASN A 411 15.91 14.72 -1.40
C ASN A 411 14.58 15.47 -1.64
N GLY A 412 13.49 14.73 -1.82
CA GLY A 412 12.15 15.22 -2.15
C GLY A 412 11.83 15.18 -3.65
N TRP A 413 12.83 15.14 -4.55
CA TRP A 413 12.59 15.12 -6.01
C TRP A 413 13.40 14.09 -6.80
N LYS A 414 14.43 13.46 -6.21
CA LYS A 414 15.12 12.26 -6.73
C LYS A 414 15.88 11.54 -5.62
N SER A 415 16.34 10.32 -5.90
CA SER A 415 17.31 9.60 -5.05
C SER A 415 18.75 9.90 -5.45
N ASP A 416 19.59 10.20 -4.47
CA ASP A 416 21.03 10.52 -4.60
C ASP A 416 21.92 9.65 -3.71
N ILE A 417 23.20 9.52 -4.07
CA ILE A 417 24.21 8.87 -3.25
C ILE A 417 24.85 9.88 -2.29
N TYR A 418 24.77 9.57 -1.00
CA TYR A 418 25.33 10.35 0.10
C TYR A 418 26.38 9.56 0.86
N THR A 419 27.31 10.28 1.49
CA THR A 419 28.17 9.76 2.56
C THR A 419 27.87 10.46 3.87
N TYR A 420 27.94 9.70 4.96
CA TYR A 420 27.76 10.19 6.34
C TYR A 420 28.87 9.66 7.23
N HIS A 421 29.64 10.58 7.81
CA HIS A 421 30.72 10.26 8.73
C HIS A 421 30.13 10.15 10.14
N LEU A 422 30.19 8.97 10.77
CA LEU A 422 29.55 8.71 12.07
C LEU A 422 30.20 9.51 13.22
N ASP A 423 31.50 9.75 13.14
CA ASP A 423 32.27 10.42 14.21
C ASP A 423 32.07 11.94 14.20
N THR A 424 31.94 12.56 13.02
CA THR A 424 31.73 14.01 12.85
C THR A 424 30.27 14.40 12.60
N GLN A 425 29.40 13.42 12.31
CA GLN A 425 27.99 13.58 11.95
C GLN A 425 27.77 14.47 10.71
N THR A 426 28.69 14.42 9.75
CA THR A 426 28.67 15.25 8.53
C THR A 426 28.12 14.47 7.33
N LEU A 427 27.01 14.97 6.77
CA LEU A 427 26.39 14.49 5.53
C LEU A 427 27.00 15.16 4.29
N THR A 428 27.31 14.39 3.24
CA THR A 428 27.80 14.90 1.95
C THR A 428 27.09 14.22 0.78
N ASN A 429 26.40 15.00 -0.07
CA ASN A 429 25.86 14.54 -1.36
C ASN A 429 26.98 14.44 -2.41
N LEU A 430 27.15 13.25 -3.00
CA LEU A 430 28.13 12.95 -4.05
C LEU A 430 27.56 13.00 -5.48
N THR A 431 26.25 12.78 -5.68
CA THR A 431 25.60 12.80 -7.01
C THR A 431 24.68 14.01 -7.17
N ARG A 432 25.07 15.00 -7.98
CA ARG A 432 24.29 16.25 -8.17
C ARG A 432 23.74 16.45 -9.59
N ASP A 433 23.60 15.36 -10.32
CA ASP A 433 23.10 15.24 -11.70
C ASP A 433 21.58 14.98 -11.75
N ASN A 434 21.01 14.80 -12.95
CA ASN A 434 19.56 14.62 -13.11
C ASN A 434 19.08 13.16 -13.05
N ALA A 435 19.99 12.19 -12.90
CA ALA A 435 19.66 10.77 -12.77
C ALA A 435 19.31 10.43 -11.32
N SER A 436 18.33 9.55 -11.13
CA SER A 436 18.06 8.92 -9.84
C SER A 436 19.04 7.77 -9.61
N THR A 437 19.43 7.53 -8.35
CA THR A 437 20.48 6.55 -8.02
C THR A 437 20.10 5.64 -6.85
N LYS A 438 20.54 4.38 -6.90
CA LYS A 438 20.27 3.34 -5.89
C LYS A 438 21.47 2.41 -5.66
N ASN A 439 21.39 1.60 -4.62
CA ASN A 439 22.30 0.48 -4.32
C ASN A 439 23.81 0.83 -4.34
N PRO A 440 24.28 1.83 -3.56
CA PRO A 440 25.70 2.12 -3.46
C PRO A 440 26.46 1.06 -2.65
N LYS A 441 27.67 0.72 -3.12
CA LYS A 441 28.63 -0.18 -2.47
C LYS A 441 30.04 0.36 -2.61
N TRP A 442 30.85 0.25 -1.55
CA TRP A 442 32.26 0.62 -1.60
C TRP A 442 33.09 -0.38 -2.41
N THR A 443 34.14 0.10 -3.08
CA THR A 443 35.22 -0.77 -3.52
C THR A 443 35.98 -1.31 -2.31
N ALA A 444 36.53 -2.53 -2.43
CA ALA A 444 37.24 -3.18 -1.31
C ALA A 444 38.46 -2.38 -0.80
N ASP A 445 39.00 -1.49 -1.64
CA ASP A 445 40.09 -0.60 -1.29
C ASP A 445 39.65 0.72 -0.64
N GLY A 446 38.35 1.05 -0.65
CA GLY A 446 37.74 2.26 -0.07
C GLY A 446 37.83 3.53 -0.92
N LYS A 447 38.41 3.48 -2.13
CA LYS A 447 38.66 4.70 -2.95
C LYS A 447 37.54 5.06 -3.91
N SER A 448 36.53 4.23 -4.06
CA SER A 448 35.42 4.46 -4.98
C SER A 448 34.13 3.83 -4.47
N ILE A 449 33.01 4.31 -4.99
CA ILE A 449 31.68 3.78 -4.76
C ILE A 449 31.12 3.33 -6.11
N LEU A 450 30.64 2.09 -6.17
CA LEU A 450 29.82 1.56 -7.26
C LEU A 450 28.35 1.80 -6.90
N TYR A 451 27.51 2.17 -7.87
CA TYR A 451 26.09 2.41 -7.66
C TYR A 451 25.31 2.20 -8.97
N ILE A 452 23.99 2.08 -8.88
CA ILE A 452 23.10 2.01 -10.04
C ILE A 452 22.51 3.39 -10.31
N ALA A 453 22.45 3.79 -11.58
CA ALA A 453 21.86 5.06 -12.02
C ALA A 453 20.74 4.83 -13.05
N GLU A 454 19.56 5.38 -12.75
CA GLU A 454 18.39 5.38 -13.62
C GLU A 454 18.55 6.47 -14.70
N LYS A 455 18.59 6.06 -15.96
CA LYS A 455 18.72 6.96 -17.12
C LYS A 455 17.56 6.84 -18.08
N ARG A 456 16.93 7.97 -18.38
CA ARG A 456 15.92 8.08 -19.43
C ARG A 456 16.56 7.90 -20.81
N ARG A 457 16.12 6.87 -21.56
CA ARG A 457 16.48 6.65 -22.96
C ARG A 457 15.60 7.49 -23.89
N SER A 458 16.08 7.74 -25.10
CA SER A 458 15.33 8.43 -26.17
C SER A 458 14.36 7.48 -26.90
N LEU A 459 13.68 6.61 -26.16
CA LEU A 459 12.60 5.77 -26.69
C LEU A 459 11.28 6.57 -26.68
N PRO A 460 10.34 6.30 -27.61
CA PRO A 460 8.96 6.78 -27.47
C PRO A 460 8.36 6.31 -26.14
N LEU A 461 7.59 7.17 -25.48
CA LEU A 461 6.96 6.86 -24.18
C LEU A 461 5.93 5.71 -24.24
N HIS A 462 5.51 5.32 -25.45
CA HIS A 462 4.65 4.18 -25.77
C HIS A 462 5.44 2.93 -26.23
N SER A 463 6.78 2.90 -26.09
CA SER A 463 7.57 1.70 -26.36
C SER A 463 7.19 0.59 -25.37
N PHE A 464 7.26 -0.66 -25.83
CA PHE A 464 7.17 -1.84 -24.96
C PHE A 464 8.36 -1.94 -23.98
N ARG A 465 9.50 -1.30 -24.30
CA ARG A 465 10.56 -1.06 -23.31
C ARG A 465 10.23 0.14 -22.45
N HIS A 466 10.46 -0.03 -21.16
CA HIS A 466 10.39 1.05 -20.20
C HIS A 466 11.35 2.19 -20.59
N PRO A 467 10.94 3.48 -20.58
CA PRO A 467 11.76 4.58 -21.10
C PRO A 467 12.97 4.95 -20.22
N TYR A 468 13.24 4.18 -19.16
CA TYR A 468 14.35 4.34 -18.23
C TYR A 468 15.10 3.02 -18.05
N GLN A 469 16.42 3.09 -18.23
CA GLN A 469 17.40 2.00 -18.09
C GLN A 469 18.18 2.16 -16.79
N ASN A 470 18.55 1.06 -16.14
CA ASN A 470 19.50 1.08 -15.04
C ASN A 470 20.91 0.68 -15.51
N ASP A 471 21.88 1.60 -15.42
CA ASP A 471 23.30 1.35 -15.67
C ASP A 471 24.09 1.28 -14.34
N VAL A 472 25.21 0.54 -14.31
CA VAL A 472 26.24 0.56 -13.27
C VAL A 472 27.20 1.74 -13.46
N TRP A 473 27.41 2.51 -12.39
CA TRP A 473 28.30 3.66 -12.34
C TRP A 473 29.34 3.52 -11.23
N ARG A 474 30.51 4.11 -11.43
CA ARG A 474 31.53 4.29 -10.40
C ARG A 474 31.76 5.78 -10.15
N ILE A 475 31.95 6.16 -8.89
CA ILE A 475 32.41 7.50 -8.48
C ILE A 475 33.62 7.40 -7.56
N THR A 476 34.66 8.18 -7.84
CA THR A 476 35.85 8.26 -6.98
C THR A 476 35.55 9.03 -5.69
N TYR A 477 36.17 8.62 -4.59
CA TYR A 477 36.00 9.26 -3.29
C TYR A 477 37.35 9.70 -2.72
N PRO A 478 37.52 10.97 -2.29
CA PRO A 478 36.49 12.02 -2.17
C PRO A 478 36.30 12.91 -3.42
N GLU A 479 37.05 12.72 -4.51
CA GLU A 479 37.12 13.69 -5.62
C GLU A 479 35.84 13.80 -6.47
N GLY A 480 34.98 12.79 -6.45
CA GLY A 480 33.68 12.82 -7.13
C GLY A 480 33.73 12.62 -8.66
N VAL A 481 34.82 12.05 -9.20
CA VAL A 481 34.94 11.77 -10.64
C VAL A 481 34.07 10.55 -10.98
N LYS A 482 33.17 10.72 -11.95
CA LYS A 482 32.19 9.69 -12.35
C LYS A 482 32.55 9.01 -13.66
N GLU A 483 32.40 7.69 -13.71
CA GLU A 483 32.50 6.89 -14.92
C GLU A 483 31.35 5.88 -15.03
N ALA A 484 30.95 5.58 -16.26
CA ALA A 484 30.00 4.50 -16.54
C ALA A 484 30.75 3.17 -16.59
N VAL A 485 30.33 2.19 -15.80
CA VAL A 485 30.91 0.83 -15.83
C VAL A 485 30.19 -0.01 -16.89
N THR A 486 28.87 0.18 -17.01
CA THR A 486 28.03 -0.36 -18.09
C THR A 486 27.31 0.77 -18.83
N GLN A 487 26.94 0.48 -20.08
CA GLN A 487 26.11 1.30 -20.96
C GLN A 487 25.31 0.35 -21.87
N THR A 488 24.57 -0.57 -21.25
CA THR A 488 23.91 -1.70 -21.94
C THR A 488 22.47 -1.33 -22.31
N ASP A 489 21.84 -2.20 -23.10
CA ASP A 489 20.40 -2.20 -23.35
C ASP A 489 19.61 -2.97 -22.26
N TRP A 490 20.30 -3.43 -21.21
CA TRP A 490 19.84 -4.40 -20.20
C TRP A 490 19.75 -3.73 -18.84
N ASP A 491 18.85 -4.19 -17.98
CA ASP A 491 18.70 -3.62 -16.65
C ASP A 491 19.70 -4.25 -15.69
N GLU A 492 20.60 -3.43 -15.14
CA GLU A 492 21.42 -3.81 -14.00
C GLU A 492 20.75 -3.42 -12.67
N ASP A 493 20.69 -4.34 -11.69
CA ASP A 493 19.96 -4.10 -10.43
C ASP A 493 20.87 -3.99 -9.19
N TYR A 494 21.91 -4.81 -9.11
CA TYR A 494 22.83 -4.84 -7.98
C TYR A 494 24.29 -4.90 -8.43
N VAL A 495 25.19 -4.31 -7.65
CA VAL A 495 26.63 -4.26 -7.94
C VAL A 495 27.45 -4.35 -6.67
N ILE A 496 28.58 -5.07 -6.71
CA ILE A 496 29.64 -5.10 -5.68
C ILE A 496 31.03 -5.08 -6.32
N SER A 497 32.06 -4.80 -5.52
CA SER A 497 33.47 -4.93 -5.90
C SER A 497 34.04 -6.27 -5.43
N ALA A 498 34.85 -6.92 -6.25
CA ALA A 498 35.73 -7.98 -5.77
C ALA A 498 36.83 -7.41 -4.83
N PRO A 499 37.53 -8.27 -4.05
CA PRO A 499 38.58 -7.83 -3.12
C PRO A 499 39.80 -7.15 -3.75
N ASP A 500 40.02 -7.33 -5.06
CA ASP A 500 41.10 -6.66 -5.79
C ASP A 500 40.84 -5.15 -6.00
N GLY A 501 39.61 -4.67 -5.73
CA GLY A 501 39.18 -3.29 -5.94
C GLY A 501 39.01 -2.88 -7.40
N LYS A 502 39.20 -3.81 -8.36
CA LYS A 502 39.22 -3.56 -9.81
C LYS A 502 38.08 -4.28 -10.51
N THR A 503 37.88 -5.55 -10.17
CA THR A 503 36.84 -6.42 -10.75
C THR A 503 35.48 -6.07 -10.16
N VAL A 504 34.52 -5.81 -11.05
CA VAL A 504 33.13 -5.51 -10.71
C VAL A 504 32.28 -6.75 -10.91
N ILE A 505 31.43 -7.04 -9.92
CA ILE A 505 30.45 -8.13 -9.98
C ILE A 505 29.07 -7.49 -9.91
N TYR A 506 28.18 -7.81 -10.82
CA TYR A 506 26.85 -7.18 -10.90
C TYR A 506 25.78 -8.18 -11.34
N THR A 507 24.51 -7.82 -11.16
CA THR A 507 23.37 -8.56 -11.72
C THR A 507 22.83 -7.82 -12.94
N SER A 508 22.59 -8.53 -14.04
CA SER A 508 22.04 -7.98 -15.29
C SER A 508 21.04 -8.95 -15.91
N ASP A 509 19.99 -8.41 -16.52
CA ASP A 509 18.89 -9.17 -17.10
C ASP A 509 19.05 -9.53 -18.59
N GLU A 510 20.26 -9.41 -19.14
CA GLU A 510 20.59 -9.51 -20.58
C GLU A 510 19.75 -10.54 -21.39
N ASN A 511 19.69 -11.80 -20.94
CA ASN A 511 18.96 -12.87 -21.63
C ASN A 511 17.47 -12.99 -21.26
N GLY A 512 16.97 -12.15 -20.36
CA GLY A 512 15.63 -12.19 -19.75
C GLY A 512 15.61 -12.76 -18.33
N ILE A 513 16.78 -12.98 -17.71
CA ILE A 513 16.93 -13.46 -16.33
C ILE A 513 18.05 -12.67 -15.67
N PHE A 514 17.84 -12.16 -14.44
CA PHE A 514 18.90 -11.54 -13.65
C PHE A 514 19.97 -12.57 -13.27
N ASN A 515 21.11 -12.54 -13.98
CA ASN A 515 22.26 -13.42 -13.75
C ASN A 515 23.45 -12.63 -13.19
N VAL A 516 24.40 -13.33 -12.56
CA VAL A 516 25.64 -12.70 -12.07
C VAL A 516 26.64 -12.58 -13.21
N TRP A 517 27.15 -11.37 -13.39
CA TRP A 517 28.17 -10.99 -14.35
C TRP A 517 29.45 -10.55 -13.64
N ILE A 518 30.59 -10.87 -14.25
CA ILE A 518 31.92 -10.43 -13.80
C ILE A 518 32.56 -9.61 -14.92
N LYS A 519 33.04 -8.42 -14.57
CA LYS A 519 33.82 -7.54 -15.45
C LYS A 519 35.13 -7.15 -14.79
N THR A 520 36.25 -7.53 -15.41
CA THR A 520 37.59 -7.06 -15.02
C THR A 520 37.91 -5.74 -15.73
N GLU A 521 38.99 -5.07 -15.32
CA GLU A 521 39.34 -3.72 -15.81
C GLU A 521 39.66 -3.68 -17.33
N ASP A 522 40.33 -4.73 -17.84
CA ASP A 522 40.75 -4.87 -19.25
C ASP A 522 39.97 -5.97 -20.02
N GLY A 523 39.00 -6.64 -19.36
CA GLY A 523 38.31 -7.81 -19.91
C GLY A 523 36.85 -7.54 -20.27
N GLU A 524 36.35 -8.27 -21.27
CA GLU A 524 34.93 -8.26 -21.60
C GLU A 524 34.08 -8.82 -20.45
N PRO A 525 32.91 -8.22 -20.17
CA PRO A 525 31.97 -8.75 -19.19
C PRO A 525 31.47 -10.13 -19.62
N HIS A 526 31.31 -11.04 -18.66
CA HIS A 526 30.76 -12.37 -18.92
C HIS A 526 29.87 -12.85 -17.77
N ALA A 527 28.83 -13.60 -18.11
CA ALA A 527 27.95 -14.24 -17.14
C ALA A 527 28.63 -15.47 -16.52
N VAL A 528 28.40 -15.70 -15.23
CA VAL A 528 28.88 -16.89 -14.50
C VAL A 528 27.75 -17.78 -13.95
N THR A 529 26.50 -17.35 -14.13
CA THR A 529 25.29 -18.11 -13.76
C THR A 529 24.27 -18.10 -14.90
N ASN A 530 23.40 -19.11 -14.96
CA ASN A 530 22.20 -19.08 -15.80
C ASN A 530 21.04 -19.78 -15.08
N ILE A 531 20.50 -19.17 -14.01
CA ILE A 531 19.54 -19.86 -13.12
C ILE A 531 18.08 -19.48 -13.38
N LEU A 532 17.15 -20.38 -13.09
CA LEU A 532 15.73 -20.21 -13.43
C LEU A 532 15.07 -18.96 -12.83
N GLY A 533 15.18 -18.76 -11.51
CA GLY A 533 14.46 -17.69 -10.80
C GLY A 533 15.27 -16.41 -10.53
N GLY A 534 16.45 -16.24 -11.15
CA GLY A 534 17.25 -15.02 -11.04
C GLY A 534 17.94 -14.78 -9.69
N ILE A 535 18.97 -13.93 -9.73
CA ILE A 535 19.88 -13.62 -8.61
C ILE A 535 19.85 -12.12 -8.29
N PHE A 536 19.81 -11.81 -6.99
CA PHE A 536 19.65 -10.48 -6.43
C PHE A 536 20.48 -10.34 -5.14
N HIS A 537 20.70 -9.10 -4.66
CA HIS A 537 21.39 -8.79 -3.40
C HIS A 537 22.70 -9.58 -3.15
N LEU A 538 23.79 -9.12 -3.77
CA LEU A 538 25.11 -9.77 -3.67
C LEU A 538 25.95 -9.23 -2.50
N ASP A 539 26.76 -10.09 -1.87
CA ASP A 539 27.90 -9.67 -1.04
C ASP A 539 29.04 -10.71 -1.05
N ILE A 540 30.30 -10.26 -0.99
CA ILE A 540 31.49 -11.12 -1.16
C ILE A 540 32.47 -11.00 0.01
N SER A 541 33.07 -12.11 0.41
CA SER A 541 34.08 -12.16 1.47
C SER A 541 35.36 -11.41 1.07
N ARG A 542 36.08 -10.88 2.07
CA ARG A 542 37.33 -10.11 1.86
C ARG A 542 38.48 -10.90 1.24
N ASP A 543 38.41 -12.23 1.23
CA ASP A 543 39.34 -13.11 0.54
C ASP A 543 38.87 -13.52 -0.87
N GLY A 544 37.64 -13.20 -1.24
CA GLY A 544 37.03 -13.53 -2.54
C GLY A 544 36.59 -15.00 -2.66
N GLY A 545 36.78 -15.80 -1.60
CA GLY A 545 36.47 -17.23 -1.58
C GLY A 545 34.99 -17.56 -1.40
N THR A 546 34.15 -16.60 -1.00
CA THR A 546 32.73 -16.80 -0.71
C THR A 546 31.89 -15.63 -1.23
N LEU A 547 30.93 -15.91 -2.11
CA LEU A 547 29.83 -15.01 -2.47
C LEU A 547 28.56 -15.49 -1.77
N VAL A 548 27.83 -14.58 -1.12
CA VAL A 548 26.44 -14.80 -0.72
C VAL A 548 25.52 -13.98 -1.60
N LEU A 549 24.33 -14.52 -1.83
CA LEU A 549 23.33 -13.93 -2.71
C LEU A 549 21.93 -14.32 -2.25
N THR A 550 20.94 -13.55 -2.69
CA THR A 550 19.54 -13.97 -2.66
C THR A 550 19.14 -14.50 -4.03
N ALA A 551 18.38 -15.59 -4.08
CA ALA A 551 17.70 -16.03 -5.30
C ALA A 551 16.22 -16.29 -5.01
N PHE A 552 15.40 -16.18 -6.05
CA PHE A 552 13.99 -16.54 -6.01
C PHE A 552 13.79 -17.95 -6.57
N GLN A 553 13.01 -18.80 -5.90
CA GLN A 553 12.74 -20.17 -6.32
C GLN A 553 11.49 -20.71 -5.59
N ASN A 554 10.63 -21.48 -6.27
CA ASN A 554 9.42 -22.08 -5.72
C ASN A 554 8.51 -21.08 -4.97
N GLY A 555 8.30 -19.89 -5.56
CA GLY A 555 7.44 -18.86 -5.00
C GLY A 555 8.05 -18.01 -3.88
N GLY A 556 9.29 -18.22 -3.42
CA GLY A 556 9.88 -17.47 -2.31
C GLY A 556 11.36 -17.12 -2.48
N TRP A 557 11.88 -16.34 -1.53
CA TRP A 557 13.24 -15.80 -1.56
C TRP A 557 14.15 -16.41 -0.50
N ASP A 558 15.28 -16.97 -0.93
CA ASP A 558 16.26 -17.62 -0.04
C ASP A 558 17.70 -17.19 -0.27
N ILE A 559 18.53 -17.39 0.76
CA ILE A 559 19.94 -17.04 0.77
C ILE A 559 20.77 -18.27 0.40
N TYR A 560 21.67 -18.08 -0.57
CA TYR A 560 22.58 -19.11 -1.06
C TYR A 560 24.03 -18.62 -0.96
N ARG A 561 24.96 -19.57 -0.95
CA ARG A 561 26.40 -19.32 -0.92
C ARG A 561 27.12 -20.04 -2.05
N ILE A 562 27.91 -19.30 -2.82
CA ILE A 562 28.82 -19.83 -3.84
C ILE A 562 30.24 -19.79 -3.30
N ASN A 563 30.97 -20.90 -3.43
CA ASN A 563 32.38 -21.00 -3.05
C ASN A 563 33.25 -20.71 -4.28
N ASN A 564 34.34 -19.97 -4.10
CA ASN A 564 35.27 -19.52 -5.16
C ASN A 564 34.57 -18.88 -6.38
N PRO A 565 33.67 -17.90 -6.18
CA PRO A 565 32.83 -17.30 -7.23
C PRO A 565 33.64 -16.76 -8.43
N LEU A 566 34.80 -16.16 -8.18
CA LEU A 566 35.68 -15.59 -9.21
C LEU A 566 36.38 -16.64 -10.10
N SER A 567 36.19 -17.94 -9.81
CA SER A 567 36.73 -19.06 -10.59
C SER A 567 35.67 -19.83 -11.38
N LEU A 568 34.40 -19.39 -11.32
CA LEU A 568 33.33 -19.98 -12.12
C LEU A 568 33.63 -19.80 -13.62
N PRO A 569 33.33 -20.82 -14.45
CA PRO A 569 33.47 -20.69 -15.90
C PRO A 569 32.43 -19.71 -16.45
N SER A 570 32.83 -18.96 -17.48
CA SER A 570 31.89 -18.20 -18.31
C SER A 570 30.77 -19.11 -18.81
N ARG A 571 29.53 -18.64 -18.71
CA ARG A 571 28.36 -19.27 -19.32
C ARG A 571 28.00 -18.54 -20.59
N ASP A 572 27.60 -19.29 -21.60
CA ASP A 572 26.89 -18.75 -22.75
C ASP A 572 25.41 -18.65 -22.35
N LEU A 573 24.75 -17.54 -22.68
CA LEU A 573 23.37 -17.28 -22.25
C LEU A 573 22.42 -17.38 -23.43
N ASP A 574 21.73 -18.51 -23.53
CA ASP A 574 20.57 -18.63 -24.41
C ASP A 574 19.52 -17.57 -24.06
N ILE A 575 19.02 -16.91 -25.10
CA ILE A 575 17.99 -15.87 -25.00
C ILE A 575 16.64 -16.55 -24.71
N THR A 576 16.00 -16.14 -23.61
CA THR A 576 14.69 -16.66 -23.20
C THR A 576 13.59 -16.38 -24.23
N GLU A 577 12.54 -17.21 -24.25
CA GLU A 577 11.37 -16.97 -25.12
C GLU A 577 10.74 -15.59 -24.90
N PHE A 578 10.69 -15.11 -23.65
CA PHE A 578 10.31 -13.75 -23.30
C PHE A 578 11.09 -12.71 -24.11
N ARG A 579 12.43 -12.77 -24.04
CA ARG A 579 13.33 -11.78 -24.64
C ARG A 579 13.30 -11.87 -26.18
N LYS A 580 13.21 -13.08 -26.77
CA LYS A 580 13.00 -13.29 -28.23
C LYS A 580 11.75 -12.60 -28.75
N HIS A 581 10.62 -12.75 -28.06
CA HIS A 581 9.36 -12.11 -28.46
C HIS A 581 9.42 -10.59 -28.31
N HIS A 582 10.11 -10.08 -27.28
CA HIS A 582 10.30 -8.64 -27.08
C HIS A 582 10.98 -7.96 -28.29
N TYR A 583 12.10 -8.52 -28.80
CA TYR A 583 12.76 -8.01 -30.02
C TYR A 583 11.86 -8.06 -31.27
N THR A 584 10.93 -9.03 -31.33
CA THR A 584 10.10 -9.24 -32.52
C THR A 584 9.02 -8.17 -32.61
N ILE A 585 8.35 -7.84 -31.49
CA ILE A 585 7.31 -6.81 -31.40
C ILE A 585 7.88 -5.42 -31.69
N GLU A 586 9.10 -5.12 -31.22
CA GLU A 586 9.82 -3.86 -31.52
C GLU A 586 10.05 -3.62 -33.02
N SER A 587 10.05 -4.68 -33.84
CA SER A 587 10.34 -4.60 -35.27
C SER A 587 9.10 -4.48 -36.18
N THR A 588 7.90 -4.78 -35.67
CA THR A 588 6.69 -4.98 -36.51
C THR A 588 5.57 -3.98 -36.29
N GLU A 589 5.49 -3.30 -35.15
CA GLU A 589 4.43 -2.30 -34.89
C GLU A 589 4.92 -0.85 -35.04
N PRO A 590 4.72 -0.20 -36.20
CA PRO A 590 4.59 1.24 -36.20
C PRO A 590 3.29 1.58 -35.47
N VAL A 591 3.41 2.11 -34.24
CA VAL A 591 2.28 2.55 -33.40
C VAL A 591 1.58 3.76 -34.04
N ALA A 592 0.81 3.48 -35.08
CA ALA A 592 0.04 4.43 -35.87
C ALA A 592 -1.40 4.43 -35.34
N TYR A 593 -1.58 4.94 -34.12
CA TYR A 593 -2.91 5.28 -33.59
C TYR A 593 -3.53 6.38 -34.45
N LYS A 594 -4.21 5.98 -35.53
CA LYS A 594 -5.06 6.86 -36.32
C LYS A 594 -6.29 7.20 -35.50
N PHE A 595 -6.34 8.43 -35.02
CA PHE A 595 -7.59 9.08 -34.62
C PHE A 595 -8.56 9.03 -35.81
N ASP A 596 -9.69 8.34 -35.64
CA ASP A 596 -10.84 8.45 -36.54
C ASP A 596 -11.99 9.03 -35.71
N SER A 597 -12.30 10.31 -35.93
CA SER A 597 -13.18 11.11 -35.07
C SER A 597 -14.66 11.04 -35.44
N ASP A 598 -15.02 10.31 -36.50
CA ASP A 598 -16.37 10.33 -37.09
C ASP A 598 -17.02 8.94 -37.15
N LYS A 599 -17.89 8.65 -36.17
CA LYS A 599 -19.06 7.77 -36.38
C LYS A 599 -20.16 8.05 -35.36
N GLN A 600 -21.29 8.55 -35.87
CA GLN A 600 -22.50 8.79 -35.08
C GLN A 600 -23.24 7.49 -34.72
N VAL A 601 -23.94 7.57 -33.59
CA VAL A 601 -24.78 6.54 -32.97
C VAL A 601 -26.02 6.20 -33.82
N SER A 602 -26.51 4.96 -33.72
CA SER A 602 -27.87 4.60 -34.17
C SER A 602 -28.55 3.62 -33.19
N ASP A 603 -29.81 3.90 -32.86
CA ASP A 603 -30.63 3.24 -31.83
C ASP A 603 -30.95 1.75 -32.05
N GLY A 604 -31.14 0.99 -30.95
CA GLY A 604 -31.35 -0.48 -31.00
C GLY A 604 -32.03 -1.18 -29.81
N LYS A 605 -33.18 -0.70 -29.34
CA LYS A 605 -34.27 -1.40 -28.57
C LYS A 605 -33.92 -2.58 -27.63
N ALA A 606 -34.27 -2.44 -26.34
CA ALA A 606 -34.21 -3.50 -25.32
C ALA A 606 -35.37 -4.53 -25.39
N MET A 607 -35.15 -5.73 -24.80
CA MET A 607 -36.20 -6.70 -24.44
C MET A 607 -36.03 -7.15 -22.96
N PRO A 608 -37.11 -7.43 -22.22
CA PRO A 608 -37.05 -7.75 -20.79
C PRO A 608 -36.92 -9.26 -20.52
N ALA A 609 -36.26 -9.63 -19.41
CA ALA A 609 -36.25 -10.99 -18.89
C ALA A 609 -36.53 -11.00 -17.37
N THR A 610 -37.64 -11.63 -16.98
CA THR A 610 -37.96 -11.93 -15.59
C THR A 610 -37.09 -13.07 -15.05
N VAL A 611 -36.77 -13.03 -13.76
CA VAL A 611 -36.01 -14.07 -13.05
C VAL A 611 -36.74 -14.41 -11.76
N SER A 612 -36.65 -15.67 -11.32
CA SER A 612 -36.99 -16.19 -9.98
C SER A 612 -35.85 -17.16 -9.62
N ASP A 613 -34.92 -16.79 -8.74
CA ASP A 613 -34.90 -17.10 -7.29
C ASP A 613 -34.05 -18.35 -7.01
N ILE A 614 -33.12 -18.28 -6.04
CA ILE A 614 -32.59 -19.34 -5.16
C ILE A 614 -31.27 -18.87 -4.48
N GLU A 615 -31.35 -18.77 -3.15
CA GLU A 615 -30.43 -19.11 -2.03
C GLU A 615 -28.90 -18.84 -2.05
N LYS A 616 -28.36 -18.64 -0.83
CA LYS A 616 -26.97 -18.25 -0.48
C LYS A 616 -26.25 -19.31 0.37
N PRO A 617 -24.90 -19.31 0.42
CA PRO A 617 -24.16 -19.62 1.65
C PRO A 617 -23.01 -18.62 1.97
N GLU A 618 -22.27 -18.87 3.06
CA GLU A 618 -21.21 -18.00 3.65
C GLU A 618 -19.79 -18.68 3.59
N ARG A 619 -18.64 -18.16 4.09
CA ARG A 619 -18.35 -17.01 4.99
C ARG A 619 -16.92 -16.40 4.83
N GLN A 620 -16.78 -15.43 3.92
CA GLN A 620 -16.01 -14.17 4.04
C GLN A 620 -14.68 -14.05 4.87
N GLY A 621 -13.59 -13.66 4.18
CA GLY A 621 -12.39 -12.95 4.69
C GLY A 621 -12.12 -11.65 3.87
N GLU A 622 -11.63 -10.55 4.47
CA GLU A 622 -11.48 -9.24 3.77
C GLU A 622 -10.34 -9.28 2.73
N TYR A 623 -10.50 -8.86 1.47
CA TYR A 623 -11.32 -7.77 0.93
C TYR A 623 -12.64 -8.15 0.20
N SER A 624 -13.01 -9.43 0.10
CA SER A 624 -14.12 -9.93 -0.75
C SER A 624 -15.54 -9.86 -0.11
N LYS A 625 -15.84 -8.84 0.70
CA LYS A 625 -16.94 -8.89 1.69
C LYS A 625 -18.25 -8.15 1.37
N PHE A 626 -18.50 -7.68 0.14
CA PHE A 626 -19.66 -6.78 -0.12
C PHE A 626 -20.58 -7.17 -1.30
N VAL A 627 -21.15 -8.38 -1.34
CA VAL A 627 -22.29 -8.67 -2.25
C VAL A 627 -23.38 -9.56 -1.62
N PHE A 628 -24.61 -9.06 -1.56
CA PHE A 628 -25.83 -9.85 -1.39
C PHE A 628 -27.00 -9.32 -2.25
N ILE A 629 -27.78 -10.25 -2.80
CA ILE A 629 -28.85 -10.15 -3.83
C ILE A 629 -30.20 -9.68 -3.17
N PRO A 630 -31.18 -8.93 -3.78
CA PRO A 630 -31.71 -9.04 -5.16
C PRO A 630 -32.18 -7.80 -5.99
N ARG A 631 -32.03 -7.95 -7.32
CA ARG A 631 -32.84 -7.43 -8.48
C ARG A 631 -33.14 -5.94 -8.72
N HIS A 632 -32.57 -5.47 -9.84
CA HIS A 632 -33.15 -4.64 -10.91
C HIS A 632 -33.64 -3.21 -10.61
N ARG A 633 -32.93 -2.24 -11.23
CA ARG A 633 -33.51 -1.41 -12.31
C ARG A 633 -32.44 -1.05 -13.36
N GLN A 634 -32.82 -1.09 -14.63
CA GLN A 634 -32.07 -0.45 -15.70
C GLN A 634 -32.53 1.01 -15.78
N ASP A 635 -31.67 1.95 -15.41
CA ASP A 635 -31.79 3.33 -15.88
C ASP A 635 -30.70 3.56 -16.93
N ALA A 636 -31.11 3.99 -18.12
CA ALA A 636 -30.21 4.18 -19.24
C ALA A 636 -29.39 5.46 -19.04
N PHE A 637 -28.07 5.32 -18.95
CA PHE A 637 -27.18 6.47 -18.95
C PHE A 637 -27.10 7.08 -20.35
N THR A 638 -27.41 8.37 -20.45
CA THR A 638 -27.12 9.20 -21.63
C THR A 638 -25.62 9.45 -21.74
N GLU A 639 -25.07 9.37 -22.95
CA GLU A 639 -23.68 9.74 -23.24
C GLU A 639 -23.44 11.22 -22.89
N GLY A 640 -22.54 11.47 -21.94
CA GLY A 640 -22.13 12.82 -21.53
C GLY A 640 -20.90 13.31 -22.30
N ASP A 641 -20.87 14.60 -22.62
CA ASP A 641 -19.75 15.26 -23.31
C ASP A 641 -18.41 15.08 -22.58
N SER A 642 -17.33 14.95 -23.37
CA SER A 642 -15.97 14.78 -22.85
C SER A 642 -15.49 15.99 -22.03
N VAL A 643 -14.86 15.72 -20.89
CA VAL A 643 -14.50 16.69 -19.84
C VAL A 643 -13.30 17.61 -20.21
N ALA A 644 -12.73 17.47 -21.40
CA ALA A 644 -11.50 18.15 -21.80
C ALA A 644 -11.59 19.69 -21.70
N LEU A 645 -10.65 20.28 -20.97
CA LEU A 645 -10.48 21.73 -20.86
C LEU A 645 -9.78 22.33 -22.09
N ASP A 646 -10.05 23.61 -22.33
CA ASP A 646 -9.23 24.46 -23.21
C ASP A 646 -7.82 24.65 -22.61
N SER A 647 -6.79 24.39 -23.41
CA SER A 647 -5.38 24.54 -23.05
C SER A 647 -5.03 25.94 -22.53
N THR A 648 -5.72 27.00 -22.99
CA THR A 648 -5.51 28.37 -22.50
C THR A 648 -5.90 28.55 -21.03
N ARG A 649 -6.73 27.66 -20.48
CA ARG A 649 -7.12 27.66 -19.05
C ARG A 649 -6.12 26.91 -18.18
N ILE A 650 -5.40 25.95 -18.77
CA ILE A 650 -4.45 25.05 -18.09
C ILE A 650 -3.03 25.63 -18.07
N LEU A 651 -2.55 26.09 -19.23
CA LEU A 651 -1.15 26.51 -19.41
C LEU A 651 -1.01 28.03 -19.33
N THR A 652 0.18 28.45 -18.92
CA THR A 652 0.70 29.82 -19.03
C THR A 652 1.19 30.10 -20.46
N GLU A 653 1.52 31.37 -20.76
CA GLU A 653 2.08 31.76 -22.07
C GLU A 653 3.44 31.11 -22.36
N THR A 654 4.17 30.65 -21.35
CA THR A 654 5.44 29.92 -21.49
C THR A 654 5.27 28.41 -21.70
N GLY A 655 4.04 27.89 -21.57
CA GLY A 655 3.75 26.46 -21.67
C GLY A 655 3.80 25.69 -20.34
N ASP A 656 4.13 26.36 -19.23
CA ASP A 656 4.08 25.79 -17.87
C ASP A 656 2.64 25.69 -17.37
N TYR A 657 2.34 24.73 -16.48
CA TYR A 657 1.03 24.61 -15.85
C TYR A 657 0.75 25.78 -14.89
N LYS A 658 -0.50 26.28 -14.91
CA LYS A 658 -0.96 27.28 -13.94
C LYS A 658 -1.06 26.67 -12.54
N ILE A 659 -0.29 27.24 -11.61
CA ILE A 659 -0.29 26.85 -10.19
C ILE A 659 -1.45 27.53 -9.47
N HIS A 660 -2.18 26.76 -8.67
CA HIS A 660 -3.29 27.22 -7.85
C HIS A 660 -3.09 26.84 -6.37
N GLU A 661 -3.34 27.78 -5.47
CA GLU A 661 -3.33 27.53 -4.02
C GLU A 661 -4.52 26.69 -3.59
N TYR A 662 -4.28 25.65 -2.77
CA TYR A 662 -5.36 24.85 -2.19
C TYR A 662 -6.21 25.68 -1.23
N LYS A 663 -7.53 25.44 -1.26
CA LYS A 663 -8.48 25.99 -0.29
C LYS A 663 -9.43 24.90 0.14
N THR A 664 -9.65 24.77 1.45
CA THR A 664 -10.55 23.77 2.04
C THR A 664 -11.92 23.83 1.36
N ARG A 665 -12.33 22.71 0.76
CA ARG A 665 -13.63 22.52 0.11
C ARG A 665 -14.18 21.18 0.54
N PHE A 666 -15.30 21.18 1.25
CA PHE A 666 -15.99 19.95 1.62
C PHE A 666 -16.72 19.37 0.41
N SER A 667 -16.63 18.05 0.25
CA SER A 667 -17.56 17.29 -0.58
C SER A 667 -18.14 16.13 0.23
N LEU A 668 -19.30 15.66 -0.19
CA LEU A 668 -19.91 14.44 0.33
C LEU A 668 -19.05 13.24 -0.07
N ASP A 669 -18.75 12.36 0.89
CA ASP A 669 -17.98 11.12 0.71
C ASP A 669 -18.91 9.91 0.61
N LEU A 670 -19.96 9.92 1.45
CA LEU A 670 -20.88 8.80 1.62
C LEU A 670 -22.24 9.28 2.13
N VAL A 671 -23.31 8.70 1.56
CA VAL A 671 -24.60 8.53 2.23
C VAL A 671 -24.87 7.05 2.40
N ASP A 672 -24.87 6.57 3.64
CA ASP A 672 -25.38 5.24 3.99
C ASP A 672 -26.78 5.39 4.59
N SER A 673 -27.67 4.42 4.32
CA SER A 673 -29.04 4.42 4.84
C SER A 673 -29.49 2.99 5.11
N GLN A 674 -29.42 2.60 6.37
CA GLN A 674 -29.73 1.27 6.83
C GLN A 674 -31.17 1.23 7.35
N VAL A 675 -31.98 0.30 6.84
CA VAL A 675 -33.37 0.09 7.29
C VAL A 675 -33.49 -1.32 7.84
N GLY A 676 -33.95 -1.43 9.09
CA GLY A 676 -34.16 -2.68 9.81
C GLY A 676 -35.63 -2.89 10.19
N TYR A 677 -35.99 -4.13 10.51
CA TYR A 677 -37.27 -4.46 11.10
C TYR A 677 -37.08 -5.14 12.46
N SER A 678 -37.51 -4.47 13.52
CA SER A 678 -37.57 -4.99 14.87
C SER A 678 -38.94 -5.62 15.13
N THR A 679 -38.97 -6.84 15.64
CA THR A 679 -40.21 -7.50 16.09
C THR A 679 -40.88 -6.79 17.28
N PHE A 680 -40.19 -5.86 17.94
CA PHE A 680 -40.70 -5.05 19.06
C PHE A 680 -40.98 -3.59 18.69
N TYR A 681 -40.20 -2.99 17.78
CA TYR A 681 -40.28 -1.56 17.45
C TYR A 681 -40.76 -1.27 16.01
N GLY A 682 -40.99 -2.30 15.19
CA GLY A 682 -41.41 -2.15 13.79
C GLY A 682 -40.24 -1.79 12.86
N ILE A 683 -40.54 -1.08 11.77
CA ILE A 683 -39.51 -0.59 10.84
C ILE A 683 -38.75 0.57 11.51
N GLN A 684 -37.42 0.48 11.50
CA GLN A 684 -36.50 1.51 12.00
C GLN A 684 -35.49 1.82 10.89
N GLY A 685 -34.95 3.03 10.85
CA GLY A 685 -34.01 3.37 9.78
C GLY A 685 -33.13 4.58 10.10
N GLN A 686 -31.83 4.40 9.89
CA GLN A 686 -30.81 5.43 10.16
C GLN A 686 -30.05 5.76 8.88
N THR A 687 -29.92 7.06 8.61
CA THR A 687 -29.07 7.60 7.55
C THR A 687 -27.82 8.22 8.16
N VAL A 688 -26.65 7.96 7.56
CA VAL A 688 -25.37 8.58 7.91
C VAL A 688 -24.82 9.29 6.68
N PHE A 689 -24.50 10.57 6.83
CA PHE A 689 -23.79 11.39 5.85
C PHE A 689 -22.36 11.61 6.34
N LEU A 690 -21.37 11.40 5.48
CA LEU A 690 -19.97 11.74 5.73
C LEU A 690 -19.50 12.77 4.69
N PHE A 691 -18.78 13.79 5.15
CA PHE A 691 -18.16 14.80 4.32
C PHE A 691 -16.72 15.00 4.75
N SER A 692 -15.82 15.18 3.79
CA SER A 692 -14.44 15.60 4.06
C SER A 692 -13.93 16.58 3.02
N ASP A 693 -12.84 17.26 3.34
CA ASP A 693 -12.08 18.04 2.37
C ASP A 693 -11.17 17.14 1.50
N MET A 694 -10.41 17.74 0.58
CA MET A 694 -9.60 16.97 -0.37
C MET A 694 -8.45 16.22 0.30
N MET A 695 -7.97 16.68 1.45
CA MET A 695 -6.88 16.00 2.19
C MET A 695 -7.38 15.04 3.28
N GLY A 696 -8.68 15.08 3.61
CA GLY A 696 -9.25 14.33 4.73
C GLY A 696 -8.95 14.95 6.11
N ASP A 697 -8.36 16.15 6.13
CA ASP A 697 -7.96 16.93 7.30
C ASP A 697 -9.15 17.42 8.12
N HIS A 698 -10.26 17.74 7.44
CA HIS A 698 -11.52 18.15 8.03
C HIS A 698 -12.56 17.08 7.70
N GLN A 699 -13.18 16.50 8.73
CA GLN A 699 -14.20 15.45 8.58
C GLN A 699 -15.47 15.85 9.33
N ILE A 700 -16.63 15.73 8.68
CA ILE A 700 -17.95 16.00 9.24
C ILE A 700 -18.81 14.75 9.07
N GLY A 701 -19.39 14.25 10.17
CA GLY A 701 -20.33 13.14 10.16
C GLY A 701 -21.68 13.57 10.70
N ILE A 702 -22.77 13.21 10.01
CA ILE A 702 -24.14 13.46 10.44
C ILE A 702 -24.91 12.13 10.41
N GLY A 703 -25.22 11.57 11.58
CA GLY A 703 -26.11 10.41 11.68
C GLY A 703 -27.51 10.86 12.10
N THR A 704 -28.57 10.30 11.51
CA THR A 704 -29.96 10.61 11.91
C THR A 704 -30.96 9.49 11.60
N GLU A 705 -31.87 9.24 12.54
CA GLU A 705 -33.15 8.51 12.32
C GLU A 705 -34.26 9.57 12.33
N LEU A 706 -34.75 9.94 11.15
CA LEU A 706 -35.67 11.06 10.98
C LEU A 706 -37.13 10.67 11.27
N TYR A 707 -37.57 10.94 12.50
CA TYR A 707 -38.99 11.08 12.82
C TYR A 707 -39.52 12.46 12.36
N ILE A 708 -40.83 12.68 12.47
CA ILE A 708 -41.50 13.93 12.06
C ILE A 708 -41.03 15.15 12.88
N ASP A 709 -40.49 14.95 14.09
CA ASP A 709 -40.04 16.03 14.98
C ASP A 709 -38.67 15.79 15.63
N LEU A 710 -37.90 16.88 15.77
CA LEU A 710 -36.52 16.89 16.29
C LEU A 710 -36.38 16.45 17.77
N LYS A 711 -37.48 16.29 18.54
CA LYS A 711 -37.38 15.78 19.91
C LYS A 711 -37.35 14.27 19.97
N ASN A 712 -38.06 13.60 19.04
CA ASN A 712 -38.11 12.14 18.94
C ASN A 712 -37.05 11.56 18.01
N SER A 713 -36.47 12.36 17.12
CA SER A 713 -35.38 11.93 16.25
C SER A 713 -34.09 11.68 17.00
N ASP A 714 -33.45 10.55 16.71
CA ASP A 714 -32.06 10.30 17.09
C ASP A 714 -31.15 10.96 16.06
N TYR A 715 -30.18 11.73 16.51
CA TYR A 715 -29.20 12.36 15.63
C TYR A 715 -27.87 12.66 16.31
N SER A 716 -26.80 12.64 15.52
CA SER A 716 -25.47 13.06 15.94
C SER A 716 -24.81 13.91 14.86
N ILE A 717 -24.07 14.93 15.29
CA ILE A 717 -23.27 15.80 14.42
C ILE A 717 -21.85 15.80 14.99
N SER A 718 -20.92 15.28 14.21
CA SER A 718 -19.52 15.14 14.55
C SER A 718 -18.65 15.99 13.62
N TYR A 719 -17.63 16.62 14.17
CA TYR A 719 -16.57 17.29 13.43
C TYR A 719 -15.21 16.87 13.99
N ALA A 720 -14.29 16.46 13.11
CA ALA A 720 -12.90 16.16 13.45
C ALA A 720 -11.93 17.00 12.60
N TYR A 721 -10.82 17.38 13.20
CA TYR A 721 -9.73 18.13 12.59
C TYR A 721 -8.41 17.41 12.86
N LEU A 722 -7.76 16.98 11.78
CA LEU A 722 -6.63 16.03 11.77
C LEU A 722 -5.37 16.58 11.04
N LYS A 723 -5.40 17.83 10.57
CA LYS A 723 -4.29 18.46 9.82
C LYS A 723 -2.98 18.57 10.60
N ASN A 724 -3.09 18.81 11.91
CA ASN A 724 -1.94 19.10 12.78
C ASN A 724 -1.74 17.97 13.79
N ARG A 725 -0.55 17.87 14.40
CA ARG A 725 -0.23 16.85 15.40
C ARG A 725 -1.22 16.75 16.56
N LEU A 726 -1.86 17.86 16.95
CA LEU A 726 -2.94 17.85 17.93
C LEU A 726 -4.27 17.61 17.21
N ASN A 727 -4.74 16.36 17.23
CA ASN A 727 -6.05 15.99 16.69
C ASN A 727 -7.16 16.51 17.62
N PHE A 728 -8.17 17.17 17.05
CA PHE A 728 -9.36 17.66 17.76
C PHE A 728 -10.62 17.02 17.18
N ALA A 729 -11.61 16.74 18.02
CA ALA A 729 -12.98 16.51 17.54
C ALA A 729 -14.04 16.89 18.56
N ALA A 730 -15.24 17.15 18.05
CA ALA A 730 -16.44 17.36 18.84
C ALA A 730 -17.62 16.62 18.22
N THR A 731 -18.41 15.95 19.05
CA THR A 731 -19.65 15.27 18.68
C THR A 731 -20.78 15.78 19.56
N TYR A 732 -21.75 16.46 18.95
CA TYR A 732 -23.07 16.65 19.55
C TYR A 732 -23.92 15.40 19.26
N TYR A 733 -24.70 14.95 20.24
CA TYR A 733 -25.61 13.82 20.06
C TYR A 733 -26.95 14.05 20.77
N ASN A 734 -27.98 13.38 20.25
CA ASN A 734 -29.34 13.32 20.78
C ASN A 734 -29.90 11.92 20.53
N ASP A 735 -30.30 11.24 21.60
CA ASP A 735 -30.95 9.92 21.64
C ASP A 735 -32.28 10.09 22.41
N SER A 736 -33.37 9.50 21.92
CA SER A 736 -34.74 9.68 22.40
C SER A 736 -35.48 8.34 22.54
N ASN A 737 -35.10 7.59 23.56
CA ASN A 737 -35.69 6.30 23.88
C ASN A 737 -37.08 6.41 24.55
N HIS A 738 -38.01 5.54 24.13
CA HIS A 738 -39.36 5.45 24.69
C HIS A 738 -39.53 4.14 25.47
N TYR A 739 -40.03 4.22 26.71
CA TYR A 739 -40.25 3.04 27.55
C TYR A 739 -41.63 3.07 28.22
N TYR A 740 -42.29 1.89 28.23
CA TYR A 740 -43.34 1.60 29.19
C TYR A 740 -42.70 1.30 30.54
N THR A 741 -42.97 2.15 31.52
CA THR A 741 -42.42 2.05 32.88
C THR A 741 -43.53 1.56 33.81
N TYR A 742 -43.32 0.39 34.42
CA TYR A 742 -44.22 -0.15 35.43
C TYR A 742 -43.94 0.50 36.78
N TYR A 743 -44.99 0.95 37.46
CA TYR A 743 -44.90 1.50 38.82
C TYR A 743 -46.02 0.92 39.69
N LEU A 744 -45.77 0.87 41.00
CA LEU A 744 -46.72 0.34 41.97
C LEU A 744 -47.71 1.43 42.37
N THR A 745 -49.00 1.10 42.40
CA THR A 745 -50.08 1.91 42.95
C THR A 745 -50.78 1.13 44.05
N GLU A 746 -51.66 1.79 44.83
CA GLU A 746 -52.47 1.12 45.86
C GLU A 746 -53.39 0.01 45.29
N TYR A 747 -53.61 -0.02 43.97
CA TYR A 747 -54.48 -0.98 43.27
C TYR A 747 -53.72 -1.99 42.39
N GLY A 748 -52.39 -1.96 42.34
CA GLY A 748 -51.57 -2.94 41.59
C GLY A 748 -50.41 -2.32 40.82
N TYR A 749 -50.08 -2.88 39.66
CA TYR A 749 -49.10 -2.30 38.74
C TYR A 749 -49.80 -1.42 37.72
N ALA A 750 -49.44 -0.15 37.67
CA ALA A 750 -49.80 0.76 36.59
C ALA A 750 -48.64 0.90 35.59
N ILE A 751 -48.99 1.30 34.36
CA ILE A 751 -48.05 1.53 33.26
C ILE A 751 -48.04 3.03 32.97
N ARG A 752 -46.85 3.63 32.86
CA ARG A 752 -46.66 4.98 32.31
C ARG A 752 -45.84 4.92 31.02
N PHE A 753 -46.25 5.64 30.00
CA PHE A 753 -45.40 5.87 28.81
C PHE A 753 -44.44 7.02 29.12
N THR A 754 -43.14 6.78 28.99
CA THR A 754 -42.09 7.72 29.40
C THR A 754 -41.02 7.82 28.33
N ARG A 755 -40.69 9.05 27.92
CA ARG A 755 -39.55 9.37 27.05
C ARG A 755 -38.32 9.65 27.91
N TYR A 756 -37.20 9.03 27.57
CA TYR A 756 -35.87 9.33 28.09
C TYR A 756 -35.03 9.86 26.95
N ARG A 757 -34.70 11.14 27.01
CA ARG A 757 -33.90 11.83 26.01
C ARG A 757 -32.50 12.10 26.56
N ASN A 758 -31.49 11.44 26.01
CA ASN A 758 -30.08 11.60 26.34
C ASN A 758 -29.42 12.46 25.25
N TYR A 759 -28.99 13.67 25.60
CA TYR A 759 -28.33 14.57 24.66
C TYR A 759 -27.11 15.22 25.31
N GLY A 760 -26.13 15.58 24.49
CA GLY A 760 -24.85 16.02 25.01
C GLY A 760 -23.84 16.45 23.97
N LEU A 761 -22.69 16.88 24.49
CA LEU A 761 -21.51 17.24 23.72
C LEU A 761 -20.32 16.44 24.26
N ILE A 762 -19.65 15.72 23.38
CA ILE A 762 -18.36 15.09 23.65
C ILE A 762 -17.32 15.89 22.87
N ALA A 763 -16.36 16.52 23.54
CA ALA A 763 -15.24 17.21 22.91
C ALA A 763 -13.94 16.57 23.35
N GLY A 764 -13.00 16.32 22.43
CA GLY A 764 -11.76 15.63 22.74
C GLY A 764 -10.57 16.16 21.97
N VAL A 765 -9.39 16.04 22.58
CA VAL A 765 -8.08 16.26 21.97
C VAL A 765 -7.17 15.04 22.17
N SER A 766 -6.38 14.72 21.16
CA SER A 766 -5.43 13.61 21.18
C SER A 766 -4.10 14.09 20.64
N TYR A 767 -3.07 13.94 21.45
CA TYR A 767 -1.69 14.22 21.09
C TYR A 767 -0.92 12.90 20.93
N PRO A 768 -0.80 12.36 19.70
CA PRO A 768 0.14 11.29 19.39
C PRO A 768 1.59 11.76 19.54
N PHE A 769 2.34 11.06 20.38
CA PHE A 769 3.79 11.22 20.49
C PHE A 769 4.49 10.51 19.33
N ASP A 770 4.01 9.31 18.98
CA ASP A 770 4.50 8.46 17.88
C ASP A 770 3.41 7.46 17.46
N ARG A 771 3.69 6.59 16.49
CA ARG A 771 2.75 5.58 15.96
C ARG A 771 2.15 4.68 17.03
N TYR A 772 2.81 4.51 18.17
CA TYR A 772 2.39 3.60 19.23
C TYR A 772 1.88 4.28 20.50
N ARG A 773 2.16 5.57 20.74
CA ARG A 773 1.86 6.28 22.01
C ARG A 773 1.07 7.57 21.80
N ARG A 774 -0.03 7.75 22.55
CA ARG A 774 -0.82 8.99 22.59
C ARG A 774 -1.26 9.39 24.00
N LEU A 775 -1.39 10.69 24.22
CA LEU A 775 -2.14 11.27 25.34
C LEU A 775 -3.49 11.78 24.81
N GLN A 776 -4.59 11.45 25.48
CA GLN A 776 -5.95 11.85 25.14
C GLN A 776 -6.59 12.59 26.31
N TYR A 777 -7.32 13.65 26.02
CA TYR A 777 -8.24 14.30 26.94
C TYR A 777 -9.61 14.41 26.29
N THR A 778 -10.65 13.94 26.97
CA THR A 778 -12.04 13.99 26.53
C THR A 778 -12.90 14.62 27.60
N GLN A 779 -13.77 15.54 27.20
CA GLN A 779 -14.79 16.17 28.03
C GLN A 779 -16.17 15.77 27.50
N THR A 780 -16.90 14.98 28.30
CA THR A 780 -18.29 14.61 28.01
C THR A 780 -19.21 15.47 28.87
N LEU A 781 -20.17 16.16 28.24
CA LEU A 781 -21.28 16.87 28.85
C LEU A 781 -22.56 16.13 28.46
N SER A 782 -23.27 15.54 29.41
CA SER A 782 -24.49 14.75 29.15
C SER A 782 -25.67 15.28 29.96
N THR A 783 -26.84 15.31 29.34
CA THR A 783 -28.13 15.58 29.98
C THR A 783 -29.09 14.44 29.62
N ILE A 784 -29.70 13.84 30.63
CA ILE A 784 -30.75 12.83 30.49
C ILE A 784 -32.04 13.46 31.03
N SER A 785 -32.95 13.84 30.14
CA SER A 785 -34.29 14.31 30.53
C SER A 785 -35.32 13.19 30.40
N ARG A 786 -36.03 12.93 31.50
CA ARG A 786 -37.19 12.06 31.57
C ARG A 786 -38.46 12.91 31.47
N GLU A 787 -39.34 12.56 30.55
CA GLU A 787 -40.65 13.21 30.34
C GLU A 787 -41.76 12.14 30.34
N VAL A 788 -42.87 12.36 31.05
CA VAL A 788 -44.02 11.44 31.07
C VAL A 788 -45.04 11.86 29.99
N MET A 789 -45.50 10.89 29.18
CA MET A 789 -46.16 11.15 27.90
C MET A 789 -47.65 10.74 27.87
N ASP A 790 -48.23 10.36 29.02
CA ASP A 790 -49.61 9.87 29.10
C ASP A 790 -50.64 11.02 29.11
N MET A 791 -51.73 10.89 28.34
CA MET A 791 -52.76 11.93 28.17
C MET A 791 -53.80 12.04 29.31
N TYR A 792 -53.79 11.12 30.29
CA TYR A 792 -54.77 11.05 31.36
C TYR A 792 -54.08 11.00 32.73
N GLU A 793 -53.77 12.16 33.31
CA GLU A 793 -54.09 12.56 34.69
C GLU A 793 -53.31 13.83 35.11
N SER A 794 -54.00 14.77 35.75
CA SER A 794 -53.47 16.08 36.15
C SER A 794 -52.75 16.07 37.50
N TYR A 795 -51.94 15.04 37.78
CA TYR A 795 -51.23 14.89 39.06
C TYR A 795 -49.73 14.73 38.86
N GLU A 796 -49.03 15.83 39.15
CA GLU A 796 -47.57 16.02 39.23
C GLU A 796 -46.75 15.58 37.99
N ASN A 797 -46.25 16.58 37.26
CA ASN A 797 -45.22 16.37 36.25
C ASN A 797 -43.90 15.91 36.91
N PHE A 798 -43.69 14.60 36.97
CA PHE A 798 -42.40 13.98 37.32
C PHE A 798 -41.37 14.09 36.17
N ASP A 799 -41.33 15.26 35.52
CA ASP A 799 -40.35 15.59 34.50
C ASP A 799 -39.02 15.89 35.20
N HIS A 800 -38.02 15.04 34.99
CA HIS A 800 -36.76 15.14 35.70
C HIS A 800 -35.56 15.16 34.74
N SER A 801 -34.70 16.18 34.86
CA SER A 801 -33.49 16.30 34.06
C SER A 801 -32.23 16.11 34.89
N PHE A 802 -31.56 14.99 34.65
CA PHE A 802 -30.25 14.66 35.18
C PHE A 802 -29.15 15.28 34.29
N ARG A 803 -28.08 15.81 34.90
CA ARG A 803 -26.91 16.34 34.18
C ARG A 803 -25.63 15.75 34.76
N SER A 804 -24.67 15.43 33.89
CA SER A 804 -23.33 14.97 34.28
C SER A 804 -22.25 15.58 33.40
N THR A 805 -21.05 15.67 33.95
CA THR A 805 -19.83 16.08 33.26
C THR A 805 -18.75 15.07 33.62
N VAL A 806 -18.07 14.52 32.62
CA VAL A 806 -16.99 13.55 32.83
C VAL A 806 -15.78 14.03 32.05
N SER A 807 -14.72 14.37 32.77
CA SER A 807 -13.40 14.64 32.20
C SER A 807 -12.58 13.36 32.27
N THR A 808 -12.11 12.88 31.11
CA THR A 808 -11.30 11.67 30.98
C THR A 808 -9.91 12.05 30.46
N LEU A 809 -8.86 11.74 31.22
CA LEU A 809 -7.47 11.82 30.78
C LEU A 809 -6.92 10.41 30.60
N ALA A 810 -6.44 10.06 29.41
CA ALA A 810 -5.92 8.72 29.13
C ALA A 810 -4.57 8.76 28.40
N TYR A 811 -3.61 7.95 28.87
CA TYR A 811 -2.37 7.66 28.17
C TYR A 811 -2.42 6.24 27.62
N VAL A 812 -2.34 6.12 26.29
CA VAL A 812 -2.47 4.87 25.54
C VAL A 812 -1.13 4.53 24.90
N LYS A 813 -0.76 3.25 24.96
CA LYS A 813 0.33 2.65 24.21
C LYS A 813 -0.20 1.39 23.54
N ASP A 814 -0.02 1.24 22.24
CA ASP A 814 -0.38 0.03 21.52
C ASP A 814 0.66 -0.27 20.44
N ASN A 815 1.38 -1.37 20.58
CA ASN A 815 2.24 -1.94 19.54
C ASN A 815 1.85 -3.39 19.21
N VAL A 816 0.56 -3.71 19.34
CA VAL A 816 0.00 -5.02 19.02
C VAL A 816 -0.01 -5.25 17.52
N LEU A 817 0.33 -6.48 17.16
CA LEU A 817 0.20 -7.04 15.83
C LEU A 817 -1.10 -7.81 15.74
N TRP A 818 -1.77 -7.71 14.60
CA TRP A 818 -3.00 -8.43 14.33
C TRP A 818 -2.76 -9.44 13.19
N SER A 819 -3.23 -10.67 13.38
CA SER A 819 -3.61 -11.55 12.28
C SER A 819 -5.07 -11.26 11.90
N TYR A 820 -5.60 -11.98 10.92
CA TYR A 820 -6.91 -11.79 10.34
C TYR A 820 -8.07 -11.74 11.37
N THR A 821 -7.97 -12.49 12.47
CA THR A 821 -9.03 -12.58 13.49
C THR A 821 -8.63 -12.16 14.91
N ALA A 822 -7.33 -12.04 15.21
CA ALA A 822 -6.85 -11.87 16.58
C ALA A 822 -5.45 -11.23 16.68
N PRO A 823 -5.12 -10.61 17.83
CA PRO A 823 -3.76 -10.22 18.17
C PRO A 823 -2.76 -11.40 18.17
N MET A 824 -1.62 -11.28 17.49
CA MET A 824 -0.55 -12.29 17.48
C MET A 824 0.54 -12.05 18.53
N ASP A 825 1.13 -10.85 18.56
CA ASP A 825 2.22 -10.47 19.46
C ASP A 825 2.15 -8.95 19.72
N GLY A 826 3.01 -8.46 20.62
CA GLY A 826 3.07 -7.06 21.04
C GLY A 826 2.40 -6.82 22.38
N THR A 827 2.28 -5.55 22.75
CA THR A 827 1.75 -5.08 24.03
C THR A 827 0.81 -3.91 23.82
N ARG A 828 -0.27 -3.86 24.60
CA ARG A 828 -1.07 -2.66 24.74
C ARG A 828 -1.33 -2.32 26.19
N TRP A 829 -1.33 -1.02 26.48
CA TRP A 829 -1.56 -0.45 27.80
C TRP A 829 -2.49 0.77 27.67
N ARG A 830 -3.33 0.99 28.67
CA ARG A 830 -4.12 2.20 28.83
C ARG A 830 -4.18 2.54 30.30
N THR A 831 -3.67 3.70 30.67
CA THR A 831 -3.89 4.31 31.99
C THR A 831 -4.90 5.43 31.79
N GLN A 832 -6.04 5.36 32.49
CA GLN A 832 -7.16 6.29 32.34
C GLN A 832 -7.58 6.83 33.70
N PHE A 833 -7.73 8.15 33.80
CA PHE A 833 -8.29 8.84 34.95
C PHE A 833 -9.57 9.55 34.55
N ASP A 834 -10.69 9.15 35.15
CA ASP A 834 -12.00 9.77 34.96
C ASP A 834 -12.39 10.60 36.19
N PHE A 835 -12.88 11.81 35.96
CA PHE A 835 -13.33 12.74 36.97
C PHE A 835 -14.74 13.26 36.65
N SER A 836 -15.67 13.02 37.57
CA SER A 836 -17.02 13.59 37.57
C SER A 836 -17.21 14.41 38.86
N PRO A 837 -17.27 15.75 38.78
CA PRO A 837 -17.66 16.59 39.91
C PRO A 837 -19.18 16.52 40.18
N ASN A 838 -19.58 16.91 41.40
CA ASN A 838 -20.98 17.16 41.70
C ASN A 838 -21.42 18.49 41.05
N ILE A 839 -22.44 18.45 40.17
CA ILE A 839 -23.00 19.64 39.49
C ILE A 839 -24.44 19.92 39.94
N SER A 840 -25.23 18.86 40.17
CA SER A 840 -26.55 18.93 40.80
C SER A 840 -26.67 17.84 41.86
N THR A 841 -27.69 17.95 42.71
CA THR A 841 -28.00 16.97 43.78
C THR A 841 -28.10 15.52 43.32
N GLU A 842 -28.33 15.27 42.03
CA GLU A 842 -28.40 13.93 41.45
C GLU A 842 -27.15 13.52 40.65
N SER A 843 -26.22 14.44 40.34
CA SER A 843 -25.00 14.13 39.59
C SER A 843 -24.09 13.17 40.38
N PRO A 844 -23.72 12.00 39.86
CA PRO A 844 -22.80 11.08 40.52
C PRO A 844 -21.40 11.68 40.50
N ALA A 845 -20.91 12.11 41.66
CA ALA A 845 -19.53 12.51 41.83
C ALA A 845 -18.64 11.27 41.98
N PHE A 846 -17.64 11.13 41.11
CA PHE A 846 -16.70 10.01 41.17
C PHE A 846 -15.31 10.38 40.67
N LYS A 847 -14.33 9.57 41.09
CA LYS A 847 -12.95 9.59 40.60
C LYS A 847 -12.55 8.14 40.35
N THR A 848 -12.17 7.81 39.12
CA THR A 848 -11.80 6.45 38.73
C THR A 848 -10.42 6.46 38.13
N LEU A 849 -9.53 5.59 38.61
CA LEU A 849 -8.25 5.30 37.96
C LEU A 849 -8.31 3.86 37.45
N SER A 850 -8.21 3.70 36.13
CA SER A 850 -8.29 2.42 35.42
C SER A 850 -6.97 2.11 34.73
N LEU A 851 -6.51 0.87 34.86
CA LEU A 851 -5.34 0.34 34.16
C LEU A 851 -5.73 -0.92 33.39
N ASP A 852 -5.57 -0.89 32.07
CA ASP A 852 -5.70 -2.05 31.19
C ASP A 852 -4.32 -2.35 30.60
N PHE A 853 -3.79 -3.55 30.84
CA PHE A 853 -2.51 -4.01 30.29
C PHE A 853 -2.68 -5.40 29.69
N ARG A 854 -2.24 -5.58 28.45
CA ARG A 854 -2.32 -6.84 27.71
C ARG A 854 -1.01 -7.11 26.98
N LYS A 855 -0.45 -8.30 27.16
CA LYS A 855 0.69 -8.85 26.41
C LYS A 855 0.18 -10.03 25.58
N TYR A 856 0.55 -10.05 24.30
CA TYR A 856 0.30 -11.16 23.39
C TYR A 856 1.60 -11.90 23.11
N TRP A 857 1.53 -13.21 22.95
CA TRP A 857 2.67 -14.06 22.62
C TRP A 857 2.26 -14.94 21.44
N LYS A 858 3.07 -14.96 20.37
CA LYS A 858 2.89 -15.88 19.25
C LYS A 858 3.33 -17.27 19.68
N PHE A 859 2.42 -18.25 19.63
CA PHE A 859 2.69 -19.64 20.05
C PHE A 859 2.87 -20.62 18.88
N ASN A 860 2.37 -20.29 17.69
CA ASN A 860 2.57 -21.08 16.48
C ASN A 860 2.65 -20.18 15.22
N PHE A 861 3.15 -20.72 14.11
CA PHE A 861 3.21 -20.07 12.80
C PHE A 861 2.00 -20.43 11.92
N ASP A 862 1.32 -21.54 12.18
CA ASP A 862 0.18 -22.06 11.39
C ASP A 862 -1.13 -21.26 11.52
N TYR A 863 -1.14 -20.02 11.02
CA TYR A 863 -2.35 -19.26 10.70
C TYR A 863 -2.14 -18.44 9.42
N HIS A 864 -2.09 -19.17 8.31
CA HIS A 864 -2.37 -18.67 6.95
C HIS A 864 -3.78 -19.09 6.56
#